data_AF-A0A1H8YIJ2-F1
#
_entry.id   AF-A0A1H8YIJ2-F1
#
_cell.length_a   1.000
_cell.length_b   1.000
_cell.length_c   1.000
_cell.angle_alpha   90.00
_cell.angle_beta   90.00
_cell.angle_gamma   90.00
#
_symmetry.space_group_name_H-M   'P 1'
#
loop_
_entity.id
_entity.type
_entity.pdbx_description
1 polymer ?
#
loop_
_entity_poly.entity_id
_entity_poly.type
_entity_poly.pdbx_seq_one_letter_code
_entity_poly.pdbx_strand_id
1 'polypeptide(L)'
;MEAAEAMEKVGNWLRAVHGPDVVGPGGLRVDHDQVLRIPEGWSIPYNTVAFLDDGRPEKELFPPPSVVVREPDGELRQAHPHPGGLSIPVAFPGQESWREVVDPEYVKAGLGELGVPLQAVAGWVKVDNEGHQTGDERENPEYKAGPIRRGYPKPENTLETLLAFASVGWLTREQLLIGLLRCEVFVPLDAESGSTDRFYFSEDRNELKVFSATRHFPPREHAWWRVDLATLAEFEHPPNLVINGGPATFEDVTGDELAAIAKRFPRHEPRIDRNGRCPEAEEDLERLARDTAARMGLEEPVPPPLGAAERARRHGFELTAEECQKTVLGQSWLRRLAQPEGPRSKPNDLRANGLAPSWDNDGQLVPRLDTFGKYHEQELENFRFGWQRVTGAYVGFALGEALGMAVDRLRLDEIVTQFGPDGVDDLPVAFDKPGRVGSLTQRLLFYTEAVIRSPHREQPESRDVEKLFPSVVRGSLMRWLHTQGAPHEETDGWLVKVADLHVRRTAEDTELNAYHALATGSPSAVPMSGPAALIAALPAVLTVAGPGTGFSGGVRQAVRDLVGVTHPHEDDLTVATYLAWLFESALTKEAFSYPVWNLSREILTDHNTTFVNGPEWAPVKAMVAESVPFFGEHGLPDLRMPELIGDGQGTLSVLGRAFAALSGFENYPEQALLRAVNHSGRSALTGAIAGALLGARAGVPGLPQKWIDQLELRHLIEQISSDALWHFDRDSALSRLGDQWAQRYPRH
;
A
#
# COMPACT_ATOMS: atom_id res chain seq x y z
N MET A 1 37.47 21.01 4.45
CA MET A 1 37.68 22.43 4.08
C MET A 1 37.42 23.27 5.31
N GLU A 2 38.34 24.17 5.62
CA GLU A 2 38.22 25.06 6.78
C GLU A 2 37.23 26.19 6.52
N ALA A 3 36.62 26.74 7.57
CA ALA A 3 35.67 27.85 7.45
C ALA A 3 36.26 29.05 6.67
N ALA A 4 37.55 29.33 6.85
CA ALA A 4 38.26 30.41 6.16
C ALA A 4 38.25 30.24 4.63
N GLU A 5 38.48 29.01 4.15
CA GLU A 5 38.46 28.69 2.72
C GLU A 5 37.04 28.82 2.15
N ALA A 6 36.03 28.36 2.89
CA ALA A 6 34.62 28.50 2.51
C ALA A 6 34.20 29.98 2.40
N MET A 7 34.56 30.80 3.39
CA MET A 7 34.31 32.25 3.36
C MET A 7 35.00 32.92 2.16
N GLU A 8 36.22 32.53 1.82
CA GLU A 8 36.95 33.06 0.67
C GLU A 8 36.24 32.73 -0.66
N LYS A 9 35.75 31.50 -0.83
CA LYS A 9 34.97 31.09 -2.02
C LYS A 9 33.71 31.95 -2.19
N VAL A 10 32.94 32.16 -1.12
CA VAL A 10 31.74 33.00 -1.16
C VAL A 10 32.09 34.47 -1.41
N GLY A 11 33.16 34.99 -0.80
CA GLY A 11 33.66 36.34 -1.07
C GLY A 11 34.09 36.54 -2.52
N ASN A 12 34.72 35.54 -3.15
CA ASN A 12 35.07 35.54 -4.57
C ASN A 12 33.81 35.56 -5.47
N TRP A 13 32.80 34.75 -5.13
CA TRP A 13 31.53 34.73 -5.85
C TRP A 13 30.78 36.07 -5.74
N LEU A 14 30.69 36.66 -4.53
CA LEU A 14 30.07 37.97 -4.34
C LEU A 14 30.73 39.06 -5.20
N ARG A 15 32.07 39.08 -5.29
CA ARG A 15 32.81 39.99 -6.19
C ARG A 15 32.53 39.74 -7.66
N ALA A 16 32.38 38.48 -8.06
CA ALA A 16 32.06 38.14 -9.44
C ALA A 16 30.66 38.63 -9.83
N VAL A 17 29.66 38.42 -8.96
CA VAL A 17 28.25 38.77 -9.21
C VAL A 17 27.98 40.27 -9.06
N HIS A 18 28.53 40.91 -8.04
CA HIS A 18 28.19 42.30 -7.68
C HIS A 18 29.30 43.32 -8.02
N GLY A 19 30.40 42.89 -8.62
CA GLY A 19 31.54 43.73 -9.01
C GLY A 19 32.59 43.90 -7.90
N PRO A 20 33.76 44.50 -8.20
CA PRO A 20 34.89 44.59 -7.27
C PRO A 20 34.72 45.67 -6.16
N ASP A 21 33.81 46.63 -6.34
CA ASP A 21 33.56 47.76 -5.41
C ASP A 21 32.74 47.37 -4.16
N VAL A 22 32.88 46.14 -3.71
CA VAL A 22 32.24 45.55 -2.52
C VAL A 22 32.66 46.23 -1.19
N VAL A 23 33.56 47.22 -1.25
CA VAL A 23 34.23 47.85 -0.10
C VAL A 23 33.54 49.16 0.35
N GLY A 24 32.44 49.58 -0.29
CA GLY A 24 31.64 50.75 0.12
C GLY A 24 30.44 50.42 1.02
N PRO A 25 29.72 51.42 1.60
CA PRO A 25 28.57 51.19 2.49
C PRO A 25 27.41 50.41 1.85
N GLY A 26 27.35 50.34 0.51
CA GLY A 26 26.37 49.55 -0.25
C GLY A 26 26.90 48.21 -0.77
N GLY A 27 28.15 47.84 -0.48
CA GLY A 27 28.75 46.56 -0.88
C GLY A 27 28.27 45.40 -0.01
N LEU A 28 28.38 44.17 -0.52
CA LEU A 28 27.95 42.94 0.16
C LEU A 28 29.15 42.11 0.64
N ARG A 29 29.28 41.88 1.94
CA ARG A 29 30.38 41.09 2.51
C ARG A 29 29.85 39.92 3.32
N VAL A 30 30.65 38.86 3.40
CA VAL A 30 30.42 37.74 4.31
C VAL A 30 30.31 38.26 5.74
N ASP A 31 29.28 37.79 6.45
CA ASP A 31 29.14 37.95 7.89
C ASP A 31 29.94 36.85 8.58
N HIS A 32 31.13 37.20 9.09
CA HIS A 32 32.05 36.25 9.69
C HIS A 32 31.56 35.70 11.03
N ASP A 33 30.69 36.43 11.74
CA ASP A 33 30.26 36.10 13.09
C ASP A 33 29.12 35.07 13.10
N GLN A 34 28.43 34.92 11.97
CA GLN A 34 27.27 34.04 11.80
C GLN A 34 27.57 32.80 10.92
N VAL A 35 28.85 32.51 10.65
CA VAL A 35 29.24 31.32 9.90
C VAL A 35 28.95 30.06 10.70
N LEU A 36 28.14 29.17 10.13
CA LEU A 36 27.71 27.94 10.80
C LEU A 36 28.12 26.71 10.01
N ARG A 37 28.53 25.68 10.75
CA ARG A 37 28.67 24.34 10.19
C ARG A 37 27.30 23.69 10.12
N ILE A 38 26.89 23.29 8.92
CA ILE A 38 25.63 22.60 8.67
C ILE A 38 25.90 21.21 8.04
N PRO A 39 24.90 20.32 7.97
CA PRO A 39 25.13 18.98 7.43
C PRO A 39 25.61 18.97 5.97
N GLU A 40 25.08 19.86 5.12
CA GLU A 40 25.51 20.01 3.72
C GLU A 40 26.94 20.58 3.56
N GLY A 41 27.46 21.30 4.56
CA GLY A 41 28.76 21.97 4.49
C GLY A 41 28.87 23.20 5.38
N TRP A 42 29.33 24.33 4.82
CA TRP A 42 29.42 25.60 5.55
C TRP A 42 28.33 26.56 5.10
N SER A 43 27.48 27.02 6.02
CA SER A 43 26.54 28.11 5.76
C SER A 43 27.23 29.45 5.99
N ILE A 44 27.39 30.22 4.93
CA ILE A 44 28.10 31.51 4.91
C ILE A 44 27.08 32.63 4.66
N PRO A 45 26.55 33.26 5.71
CA PRO A 45 25.70 34.44 5.57
C PRO A 45 26.50 35.62 5.01
N TYR A 46 25.81 36.50 4.29
CA TYR A 46 26.37 37.75 3.83
C TYR A 46 25.35 38.88 3.98
N ASN A 47 25.84 40.10 4.19
CA ASN A 47 25.00 41.27 4.37
C ASN A 47 25.70 42.52 3.83
N THR A 48 25.06 43.68 3.95
CA THR A 48 25.68 44.94 3.54
C THR A 48 26.82 45.32 4.49
N VAL A 49 27.87 45.91 3.94
CA VAL A 49 29.01 46.44 4.71
C VAL A 49 28.55 47.48 5.73
N ALA A 50 27.57 48.34 5.40
CA ALA A 50 27.02 49.31 6.34
C ALA A 50 26.30 48.67 7.54
N PHE A 51 25.66 47.51 7.36
CA PHE A 51 25.09 46.79 8.49
C PHE A 51 26.19 46.13 9.34
N LEU A 52 27.11 45.40 8.69
CA LEU A 52 28.13 44.61 9.38
C LEU A 52 29.17 45.47 10.13
N ASP A 53 29.64 46.56 9.52
CA ASP A 53 30.73 47.39 10.09
C ASP A 53 30.22 48.64 10.84
N ASP A 54 29.19 49.32 10.32
CA ASP A 54 28.65 50.54 10.93
C ASP A 54 27.45 50.28 11.87
N GLY A 55 26.93 49.05 11.91
CA GLY A 55 25.78 48.69 12.74
C GLY A 55 24.46 49.36 12.33
N ARG A 56 24.29 49.70 11.04
CA ARG A 56 23.10 50.41 10.51
C ARG A 56 21.94 49.46 10.21
N PRO A 57 20.89 49.38 11.06
CA PRO A 57 19.82 48.39 10.90
C PRO A 57 18.97 48.64 9.63
N GLU A 58 18.88 49.89 9.17
CA GLU A 58 18.14 50.23 7.94
C GLU A 58 18.81 49.73 6.64
N LYS A 59 20.04 49.19 6.75
CA LYS A 59 20.80 48.61 5.64
C LYS A 59 20.90 47.10 5.71
N GLU A 60 20.26 46.47 6.70
CA GLU A 60 20.24 45.03 6.84
C GLU A 60 19.45 44.37 5.70
N LEU A 61 20.02 43.34 5.09
CA LEU A 61 19.26 42.36 4.31
C LEU A 61 18.56 41.42 5.28
N PHE A 62 17.23 41.47 5.31
CA PHE A 62 16.43 40.65 6.23
C PHE A 62 15.38 39.80 5.49
N PRO A 63 15.33 38.47 5.73
CA PRO A 63 16.32 37.69 6.50
C PRO A 63 17.70 37.70 5.80
N PRO A 64 18.81 37.51 6.56
CA PRO A 64 20.15 37.53 5.97
C PRO A 64 20.29 36.38 4.96
N PRO A 65 20.68 36.68 3.70
CA PRO A 65 20.93 35.65 2.72
C PRO A 65 22.18 34.86 3.09
N SER A 66 22.21 33.58 2.71
CA SER A 66 23.34 32.70 2.99
C SER A 66 23.67 31.82 1.79
N VAL A 67 24.97 31.58 1.58
CA VAL A 67 25.48 30.63 0.59
C VAL A 67 26.06 29.44 1.33
N VAL A 68 25.62 28.24 0.96
CA VAL A 68 26.21 26.98 1.39
C VAL A 68 27.41 26.67 0.52
N VAL A 69 28.55 26.41 1.16
CA VAL A 69 29.73 25.81 0.52
C VAL A 69 29.71 24.33 0.84
N ARG A 70 29.28 23.53 -0.15
CA ARG A 70 29.12 22.08 -0.02
C ARG A 70 30.46 21.40 0.20
N GLU A 71 30.47 20.29 0.94
CA GLU A 71 31.63 19.43 1.07
C GLU A 71 31.43 18.04 0.45
N PRO A 72 32.51 17.41 -0.07
CA PRO A 72 33.90 17.90 -0.09
C PRO A 72 34.27 18.74 -1.33
N ASP A 73 33.35 18.89 -2.30
CA ASP A 73 33.62 19.49 -3.62
C ASP A 73 33.77 21.01 -3.60
N GLY A 74 33.21 21.70 -2.60
CA GLY A 74 33.24 23.15 -2.51
C GLY A 74 32.22 23.84 -3.42
N GLU A 75 31.19 23.13 -3.88
CA GLU A 75 30.12 23.70 -4.69
C GLU A 75 29.42 24.83 -3.92
N LEU A 76 29.19 25.97 -4.59
CA LEU A 76 28.47 27.10 -4.02
C LEU A 76 26.97 26.97 -4.32
N ARG A 77 26.16 26.95 -3.26
CA ARG A 77 24.72 26.77 -3.36
C ARG A 77 24.00 27.86 -2.57
N GLN A 78 23.05 28.55 -3.18
CA GLN A 78 22.18 29.49 -2.48
C GLN A 78 21.32 28.72 -1.48
N ALA A 79 21.41 29.07 -0.19
CA ALA A 79 20.59 28.45 0.84
C ALA A 79 19.11 28.79 0.62
N HIS A 80 18.23 27.84 0.92
CA HIS A 80 16.80 28.10 0.90
C HIS A 80 16.41 29.02 2.06
N PRO A 81 15.53 30.03 1.86
CA PRO A 81 15.15 30.97 2.91
C PRO A 81 14.30 30.35 4.04
N HIS A 82 13.71 29.17 3.80
CA HIS A 82 12.92 28.44 4.79
C HIS A 82 13.62 27.14 5.20
N PRO A 83 13.60 26.76 6.49
CA PRO A 83 14.10 25.48 6.97
C PRO A 83 13.54 24.29 6.18
N GLY A 84 14.40 23.30 5.91
CA GLY A 84 14.05 22.07 5.19
C GLY A 84 13.97 22.20 3.67
N GLY A 85 13.99 23.41 3.11
CA GLY A 85 14.03 23.62 1.66
C GLY A 85 15.41 23.36 1.06
N LEU A 86 15.44 23.03 -0.22
CA LEU A 86 16.67 22.64 -0.92
C LEU A 86 17.54 23.84 -1.26
N SER A 87 18.85 23.73 -1.01
CA SER A 87 19.83 24.66 -1.58
C SER A 87 19.91 24.45 -3.10
N ILE A 88 20.18 25.52 -3.86
CA ILE A 88 20.29 25.48 -5.32
C ILE A 88 21.66 25.98 -5.77
N PRO A 89 22.28 25.44 -6.83
CA PRO A 89 23.56 25.96 -7.33
C PRO A 89 23.49 27.47 -7.60
N VAL A 90 24.52 28.22 -7.20
CA VAL A 90 24.58 29.66 -7.51
C VAL A 90 24.89 29.88 -8.99
N ALA A 91 24.34 30.95 -9.57
CA ALA A 91 24.70 31.37 -10.91
C ALA A 91 26.02 32.15 -10.92
N PHE A 92 26.80 32.00 -12.00
CA PHE A 92 27.99 32.80 -12.28
C PHE A 92 27.76 33.69 -13.50
N PRO A 93 28.12 34.98 -13.45
CA PRO A 93 27.98 35.87 -14.60
C PRO A 93 28.75 35.36 -15.82
N GLY A 94 28.07 35.33 -16.98
CA GLY A 94 28.66 34.88 -18.23
C GLY A 94 28.79 33.36 -18.39
N GLN A 95 28.28 32.57 -17.44
CA GLN A 95 28.20 31.11 -17.55
C GLN A 95 26.75 30.66 -17.79
N GLU A 96 26.59 29.50 -18.42
CA GLU A 96 25.27 28.88 -18.55
C GLU A 96 24.74 28.45 -17.19
N SER A 97 23.47 28.73 -16.92
CA SER A 97 22.80 28.32 -15.69
C SER A 97 21.91 27.12 -15.95
N TRP A 98 22.07 26.09 -15.12
CA TRP A 98 21.35 24.83 -15.21
C TRP A 98 20.64 24.58 -13.89
N ARG A 99 19.32 24.45 -13.93
CA ARG A 99 18.50 24.16 -12.76
C ARG A 99 18.35 22.66 -12.59
N GLU A 100 18.66 22.18 -11.39
CA GLU A 100 18.45 20.78 -10.99
C GLU A 100 16.95 20.44 -10.99
N VAL A 101 16.61 19.31 -11.60
CA VAL A 101 15.29 18.68 -11.49
C VAL A 101 15.41 17.58 -10.44
N VAL A 102 15.11 17.92 -9.18
CA VAL A 102 15.18 16.99 -8.05
C VAL A 102 13.91 16.14 -7.98
N ASP A 103 14.04 14.85 -7.65
CA ASP A 103 12.87 13.98 -7.52
C ASP A 103 11.88 14.56 -6.50
N PRO A 104 10.58 14.67 -6.85
CA PRO A 104 9.54 15.21 -5.97
C PRO A 104 9.44 14.55 -4.60
N GLU A 105 9.84 13.28 -4.45
CA GLU A 105 9.89 12.60 -3.15
C GLU A 105 10.90 13.27 -2.21
N TYR A 106 12.10 13.59 -2.71
CA TYR A 106 13.13 14.25 -1.91
C TYR A 106 12.75 15.70 -1.60
N VAL A 107 12.18 16.41 -2.58
CA VAL A 107 11.68 17.79 -2.40
C VAL A 107 10.63 17.85 -1.28
N LYS A 108 9.69 16.90 -1.25
CA LYS A 108 8.61 16.85 -0.25
C LYS A 108 9.07 16.38 1.14
N ALA A 109 10.22 15.70 1.23
CA ALA A 109 10.72 15.16 2.49
C ALA A 109 11.16 16.25 3.49
N GLY A 110 11.44 17.48 3.02
CA GLY A 110 11.89 18.57 3.89
C GLY A 110 13.28 18.36 4.49
N LEU A 111 14.12 17.54 3.83
CA LEU A 111 15.46 17.17 4.29
C LEU A 111 16.57 18.03 3.67
N GLY A 112 16.24 19.24 3.17
CA GLY A 112 17.19 20.07 2.42
C GLY A 112 18.46 20.47 3.17
N GLU A 113 18.43 20.46 4.51
CA GLU A 113 19.61 20.69 5.35
C GLU A 113 20.71 19.63 5.18
N LEU A 114 20.35 18.42 4.76
CA LEU A 114 21.30 17.34 4.42
C LEU A 114 21.97 17.57 3.07
N GLY A 115 21.51 18.57 2.31
CA GLY A 115 21.93 18.87 0.95
C GLY A 115 21.23 18.01 -0.09
N VAL A 116 21.36 18.39 -1.37
CA VAL A 116 20.71 17.67 -2.48
C VAL A 116 21.62 16.55 -2.99
N PRO A 117 21.25 15.26 -2.85
CA PRO A 117 22.06 14.16 -3.35
C PRO A 117 22.01 14.09 -4.87
N LEU A 118 23.16 13.86 -5.51
CA LEU A 118 23.23 13.72 -6.98
C LEU A 118 22.30 12.60 -7.47
N GLN A 119 22.21 11.49 -6.73
CA GLN A 119 21.36 10.36 -7.07
C GLN A 119 19.85 10.66 -7.00
N ALA A 120 19.45 11.76 -6.35
CA ALA A 120 18.07 12.25 -6.32
C ALA A 120 17.79 13.32 -7.39
N VAL A 121 18.82 13.79 -8.11
CA VAL A 121 18.67 14.73 -9.23
C VAL A 121 18.38 13.94 -10.50
N ALA A 122 17.20 14.09 -11.07
CA ALA A 122 16.77 13.42 -12.31
C ALA A 122 17.58 13.89 -13.54
N GLY A 123 17.96 15.15 -13.51
CA GLY A 123 18.64 15.84 -14.60
C GLY A 123 18.66 17.33 -14.35
N TRP A 124 18.98 18.08 -15.40
CA TRP A 124 19.04 19.54 -15.36
C TRP A 124 18.30 20.13 -16.55
N VAL A 125 17.65 21.27 -16.32
CA VAL A 125 17.05 22.09 -17.37
C VAL A 125 17.80 23.41 -17.47
N LYS A 126 18.13 23.84 -18.68
CA LYS A 126 18.82 25.11 -18.89
C LYS A 126 17.87 26.26 -18.64
N VAL A 127 18.35 27.29 -17.94
CA VAL A 127 17.57 28.48 -17.60
C VAL A 127 18.27 29.75 -18.07
N ASP A 128 17.49 30.78 -18.40
CA ASP A 128 17.98 32.11 -18.69
C ASP A 128 18.31 32.90 -17.40
N ASN A 129 18.73 34.16 -17.55
CA ASN A 129 19.07 35.04 -16.43
C ASN A 129 17.88 35.36 -15.51
N GLU A 130 16.65 35.10 -15.96
CA GLU A 130 15.40 35.32 -15.23
C GLU A 130 14.87 34.02 -14.61
N GLY A 131 15.55 32.88 -14.86
CA GLY A 131 15.19 31.56 -14.35
C GLY A 131 14.17 30.79 -15.19
N HIS A 132 13.83 31.29 -16.39
CA HIS A 132 12.91 30.61 -17.31
C HIS A 132 13.63 29.52 -18.10
N GLN A 133 12.96 28.39 -18.30
CA GLN A 133 13.52 27.24 -19.03
C GLN A 133 13.67 27.57 -20.52
N THR A 134 14.87 27.36 -21.06
CA THR A 134 15.18 27.66 -22.48
C THR A 134 14.94 26.47 -23.41
N GLY A 135 14.60 25.29 -22.86
CA GLY A 135 14.25 24.07 -23.59
C GLY A 135 15.35 23.00 -23.68
N ASP A 136 16.60 23.34 -23.34
CA ASP A 136 17.68 22.34 -23.28
C ASP A 136 17.60 21.54 -21.97
N GLU A 137 17.66 20.21 -22.07
CA GLU A 137 17.62 19.28 -20.93
C GLU A 137 18.82 18.32 -20.95
N ARG A 138 19.31 17.95 -19.78
CA ARG A 138 20.40 17.00 -19.59
C ARG A 138 20.00 15.95 -18.56
N GLU A 139 20.02 14.68 -18.95
CA GLU A 139 19.77 13.57 -18.02
C GLU A 139 20.95 13.35 -17.07
N ASN A 140 20.64 12.88 -15.86
CA ASN A 140 21.65 12.43 -14.91
C ASN A 140 21.79 10.89 -14.94
N PRO A 141 22.93 10.34 -15.40
CA PRO A 141 23.14 8.89 -15.43
C PRO A 141 23.27 8.26 -14.03
N GLU A 142 23.51 9.06 -12.99
CA GLU A 142 23.57 8.61 -11.60
C GLU A 142 22.22 8.64 -10.89
N TYR A 143 21.17 9.13 -11.56
CA TYR A 143 19.84 9.20 -10.97
C TYR A 143 19.31 7.82 -10.61
N LYS A 144 18.73 7.70 -9.41
CA LYS A 144 18.03 6.52 -8.95
C LYS A 144 16.60 6.90 -8.61
N ALA A 145 15.64 6.13 -9.12
CA ALA A 145 14.23 6.33 -8.79
C ALA A 145 13.98 6.21 -7.28
N GLY A 146 13.17 7.14 -6.76
CA GLY A 146 12.80 7.18 -5.34
C GLY A 146 12.10 5.92 -4.85
N PRO A 147 12.20 5.60 -3.54
CA PRO A 147 11.64 4.37 -3.00
C PRO A 147 10.12 4.29 -3.16
N ILE A 148 9.39 5.40 -3.02
CA ILE A 148 7.93 5.40 -3.08
C ILE A 148 7.47 5.10 -4.52
N ARG A 149 8.11 5.70 -5.51
CA ARG A 149 7.86 5.46 -6.94
C ARG A 149 8.32 4.09 -7.40
N ARG A 150 9.37 3.54 -6.79
CA ARG A 150 9.71 2.13 -6.98
C ARG A 150 8.70 1.19 -6.32
N GLY A 151 7.70 1.70 -5.61
CA GLY A 151 6.68 0.90 -4.94
C GLY A 151 7.17 0.24 -3.65
N TYR A 152 8.20 0.78 -2.97
CA TYR A 152 8.50 0.42 -1.57
C TYR A 152 7.51 1.10 -0.61
N PRO A 153 7.35 0.62 0.65
CA PRO A 153 6.40 1.22 1.58
C PRO A 153 6.60 2.73 1.70
N LYS A 154 5.49 3.47 1.66
CA LYS A 154 5.53 4.92 1.89
C LYS A 154 5.90 5.18 3.36
N PRO A 155 6.98 5.92 3.64
CA PRO A 155 7.34 6.28 5.00
C PRO A 155 6.28 7.21 5.61
N GLU A 156 5.96 7.03 6.89
CA GLU A 156 4.97 7.88 7.60
C GLU A 156 5.63 8.90 8.54
N ASN A 157 6.93 8.76 8.79
CA ASN A 157 7.69 9.70 9.61
C ASN A 157 9.10 9.93 9.02
N THR A 158 9.79 10.92 9.60
CA THR A 158 11.13 11.33 9.14
C THR A 158 12.16 10.20 9.26
N LEU A 159 12.10 9.39 10.33
CA LEU A 159 12.99 8.25 10.52
C LEU A 159 12.85 7.24 9.37
N GLU A 160 11.64 6.83 9.05
CA GLU A 160 11.38 5.91 7.93
C GLU A 160 11.79 6.51 6.58
N THR A 161 11.62 7.83 6.40
CA THR A 161 12.04 8.53 5.18
C THR A 161 13.56 8.49 5.02
N LEU A 162 14.32 8.74 6.09
CA LEU A 162 15.78 8.64 6.08
C LEU A 162 16.25 7.22 5.75
N LEU A 163 15.65 6.21 6.39
CA LEU A 163 15.98 4.80 6.13
C LEU A 163 15.65 4.40 4.69
N ALA A 164 14.51 4.84 4.16
CA ALA A 164 14.10 4.57 2.78
C ALA A 164 15.02 5.26 1.76
N PHE A 165 15.45 6.50 2.02
CA PHE A 165 16.38 7.21 1.14
C PHE A 165 17.80 6.63 1.20
N ALA A 166 18.26 6.19 2.38
CA ALA A 166 19.52 5.49 2.52
C ALA A 166 19.52 4.16 1.74
N SER A 167 18.43 3.38 1.79
CA SER A 167 18.36 2.08 1.12
C SER A 167 18.41 2.16 -0.41
N VAL A 168 18.00 3.29 -1.02
CA VAL A 168 18.17 3.55 -2.46
C VAL A 168 19.47 4.28 -2.79
N GLY A 169 20.30 4.60 -1.78
CA GLY A 169 21.58 5.27 -1.93
C GLY A 169 21.45 6.76 -2.25
N TRP A 170 20.38 7.41 -1.79
CA TRP A 170 20.26 8.87 -1.83
C TRP A 170 20.97 9.54 -0.65
N LEU A 171 21.21 8.85 0.45
CA LEU A 171 21.94 9.41 1.60
C LEU A 171 23.26 8.69 1.80
N THR A 172 24.31 9.44 2.11
CA THR A 172 25.56 8.87 2.64
C THR A 172 25.35 8.39 4.08
N ARG A 173 26.25 7.54 4.59
CA ARG A 173 26.22 7.09 6.00
C ARG A 173 26.22 8.27 6.97
N GLU A 174 27.03 9.30 6.69
CA GLU A 174 27.09 10.50 7.54
C GLU A 174 25.78 11.30 7.52
N GLN A 175 25.21 11.55 6.33
CA GLN A 175 23.91 12.24 6.21
C GLN A 175 22.79 11.49 6.92
N LEU A 176 22.78 10.15 6.81
CA LEU A 176 21.83 9.30 7.54
C LEU A 176 21.99 9.50 9.05
N LEU A 177 23.20 9.34 9.60
CA LEU A 177 23.44 9.48 11.04
C LEU A 177 23.06 10.88 11.57
N ILE A 178 23.34 11.94 10.80
CA ILE A 178 22.94 13.30 11.16
C ILE A 178 21.41 13.42 11.23
N GLY A 179 20.69 12.92 10.21
CA GLY A 179 19.23 12.92 10.21
C GLY A 179 18.63 12.07 11.34
N LEU A 180 19.24 10.92 11.65
CA LEU A 180 18.80 10.03 12.72
C LEU A 180 18.82 10.70 14.09
N LEU A 181 19.82 11.52 14.41
CA LEU A 181 19.89 12.22 15.70
C LEU A 181 18.69 13.13 15.98
N ARG A 182 17.97 13.56 14.94
CA ARG A 182 16.77 14.39 15.04
C ARG A 182 15.49 13.57 15.14
N CYS A 183 15.59 12.26 15.09
CA CYS A 183 14.46 11.35 15.12
C CYS A 183 14.22 10.79 16.52
N GLU A 184 12.96 10.43 16.74
CA GLU A 184 12.53 9.65 17.90
C GLU A 184 12.27 8.21 17.52
N VAL A 185 12.42 7.35 18.52
CA VAL A 185 12.18 5.92 18.43
C VAL A 185 11.35 5.44 19.61
N PHE A 186 10.78 4.25 19.43
CA PHE A 186 9.97 3.56 20.43
C PHE A 186 10.64 2.26 20.84
N VAL A 187 10.65 1.97 22.14
CA VAL A 187 11.13 0.72 22.73
C VAL A 187 9.98 0.08 23.49
N PRO A 188 9.66 -1.21 23.26
CA PRO A 188 8.64 -1.89 24.04
C PRO A 188 8.97 -1.92 25.55
N LEU A 189 7.93 -1.74 26.36
CA LEU A 189 8.00 -1.85 27.81
C LEU A 189 7.02 -2.90 28.31
N ASP A 190 7.37 -3.56 29.40
CA ASP A 190 6.39 -4.26 30.21
C ASP A 190 5.44 -3.23 30.87
N ALA A 191 4.13 -3.43 30.70
CA ALA A 191 3.12 -2.47 31.13
C ALA A 191 2.96 -2.38 32.66
N GLU A 192 3.43 -3.40 33.41
CA GLU A 192 3.34 -3.46 34.87
C GLU A 192 4.62 -2.96 35.53
N SER A 193 5.78 -3.44 35.09
CA SER A 193 7.08 -3.10 35.67
C SER A 193 7.68 -1.82 35.10
N GLY A 194 7.26 -1.41 33.89
CA GLY A 194 7.85 -0.29 33.16
C GLY A 194 9.28 -0.55 32.66
N SER A 195 9.75 -1.81 32.70
CA SER A 195 11.09 -2.19 32.26
C SER A 195 11.12 -2.70 30.82
N THR A 196 12.24 -2.49 30.13
CA THR A 196 12.51 -3.11 28.82
C THR A 196 12.94 -4.56 29.00
N ASP A 197 12.32 -5.48 28.27
CA ASP A 197 12.67 -6.91 28.28
C ASP A 197 14.07 -7.17 27.67
N ARG A 198 14.76 -8.22 28.13
CA ARG A 198 16.09 -8.64 27.63
C ARG A 198 16.09 -9.01 26.15
N PHE A 199 14.94 -9.34 25.58
CA PHE A 199 14.77 -9.55 24.14
C PHE A 199 15.00 -8.28 23.32
N TYR A 200 14.68 -7.11 23.89
CA TYR A 200 14.85 -5.80 23.26
C TYR A 200 16.15 -5.11 23.68
N PHE A 201 16.66 -5.38 24.88
CA PHE A 201 17.96 -4.89 25.32
C PHE A 201 18.90 -6.03 25.72
N SER A 202 19.97 -6.20 24.96
CA SER A 202 21.02 -7.19 25.22
C SER A 202 22.19 -6.53 25.94
N GLU A 203 22.26 -6.70 27.27
CA GLU A 203 23.36 -6.20 28.11
C GLU A 203 24.75 -6.60 27.57
N ASP A 204 24.94 -7.87 27.19
CA ASP A 204 26.22 -8.40 26.72
C ASP A 204 26.75 -7.73 25.42
N ARG A 205 25.84 -7.25 24.56
CA ARG A 205 26.17 -6.58 23.29
C ARG A 205 26.01 -5.06 23.36
N ASN A 206 25.53 -4.56 24.50
CA ASN A 206 25.00 -3.20 24.65
C ASN A 206 24.07 -2.82 23.48
N GLU A 207 23.17 -3.71 23.10
CA GLU A 207 22.36 -3.60 21.87
C GLU A 207 20.89 -3.40 22.22
N LEU A 208 20.28 -2.33 21.70
CA LEU A 208 18.91 -1.95 21.91
C LEU A 208 18.12 -2.00 20.59
N LYS A 209 17.07 -2.80 20.55
CA LYS A 209 16.12 -2.84 19.45
C LYS A 209 15.12 -1.70 19.60
N VAL A 210 15.04 -0.86 18.58
CA VAL A 210 14.19 0.33 18.57
C VAL A 210 13.31 0.33 17.32
N PHE A 211 12.14 0.94 17.41
CA PHE A 211 11.15 0.93 16.33
C PHE A 211 10.78 2.36 15.95
N SER A 212 10.49 2.61 14.67
CA SER A 212 10.05 3.93 14.21
C SER A 212 8.63 4.31 14.67
N ALA A 213 7.81 3.32 15.05
CA ALA A 213 6.44 3.50 15.53
C ALA A 213 5.91 2.24 16.23
N THR A 214 4.87 2.39 17.05
CA THR A 214 4.21 1.28 17.77
C THR A 214 3.55 0.25 16.86
N ARG A 215 3.13 0.63 15.64
CA ARG A 215 2.62 -0.31 14.62
C ARG A 215 3.63 -1.39 14.20
N HIS A 216 4.93 -1.14 14.39
CA HIS A 216 5.99 -2.09 14.04
C HIS A 216 6.41 -2.97 15.22
N PHE A 217 5.81 -2.76 16.40
CA PHE A 217 6.08 -3.61 17.54
C PHE A 217 5.70 -5.07 17.28
N PRO A 218 6.32 -6.01 17.99
CA PRO A 218 5.77 -7.35 18.08
C PRO A 218 4.33 -7.32 18.61
N PRO A 219 3.44 -8.22 18.15
CA PRO A 219 2.01 -8.13 18.41
C PRO A 219 1.60 -7.93 19.88
N ARG A 220 2.28 -8.59 20.81
CA ARG A 220 1.97 -8.65 22.25
C ARG A 220 2.43 -7.44 23.06
N GLU A 221 3.09 -6.47 22.43
CA GLU A 221 3.58 -5.28 23.11
C GLU A 221 2.51 -4.20 23.14
N HIS A 222 2.25 -3.66 24.34
CA HIS A 222 1.16 -2.71 24.58
C HIS A 222 1.59 -1.46 25.36
N ALA A 223 2.87 -1.34 25.68
CA ALA A 223 3.45 -0.17 26.31
C ALA A 223 4.79 0.18 25.65
N TRP A 224 5.18 1.45 25.74
CA TRP A 224 6.32 1.99 25.02
C TRP A 224 7.11 3.00 25.86
N TRP A 225 8.41 3.05 25.59
CA TRP A 225 9.33 4.14 25.91
C TRP A 225 9.66 4.88 24.62
N ARG A 226 9.32 6.17 24.56
CA ARG A 226 9.59 7.06 23.44
C ARG A 226 10.78 7.95 23.79
N VAL A 227 11.82 7.86 22.99
CA VAL A 227 13.10 8.54 23.23
C VAL A 227 13.69 9.05 21.93
N ASP A 228 14.33 10.22 21.95
CA ASP A 228 15.08 10.70 20.79
C ASP A 228 16.49 10.11 20.72
N LEU A 229 17.00 9.90 19.50
CA LEU A 229 18.29 9.25 19.29
C LEU A 229 19.47 10.07 19.82
N ALA A 230 19.36 11.40 19.86
CA ALA A 230 20.37 12.24 20.49
C ALA A 230 20.45 12.01 22.02
N THR A 231 19.32 11.78 22.70
CA THR A 231 19.31 11.37 24.12
C THR A 231 20.04 10.05 24.35
N LEU A 232 19.86 9.05 23.49
CA LEU A 232 20.58 7.77 23.61
C LEU A 232 22.09 7.94 23.37
N ALA A 233 22.47 8.84 22.46
CA ALA A 233 23.87 9.16 22.16
C ALA A 233 24.61 9.86 23.32
N GLU A 234 23.87 10.47 24.26
CA GLU A 234 24.41 11.16 25.44
C GLU A 234 24.75 10.22 26.61
N PHE A 235 24.39 8.93 26.54
CA PHE A 235 24.68 7.98 27.61
C PHE A 235 26.19 7.78 27.77
N GLU A 236 26.65 7.42 28.99
CA GLU A 236 28.07 7.14 29.24
C GLU A 236 28.57 5.99 28.34
N HIS A 237 27.70 5.01 28.09
CA HIS A 237 27.90 3.92 27.14
C HIS A 237 26.71 3.85 26.18
N PRO A 238 26.69 4.66 25.10
CA PRO A 238 25.59 4.68 24.15
C PRO A 238 25.33 3.29 23.57
N PRO A 239 24.07 2.82 23.54
CA PRO A 239 23.76 1.50 23.03
C PRO A 239 23.95 1.44 21.51
N ASN A 240 24.37 0.27 21.01
CA ASN A 240 24.20 -0.08 19.61
C ASN A 240 22.71 -0.22 19.33
N LEU A 241 22.23 0.29 18.22
CA LEU A 241 20.83 0.30 17.85
C LEU A 241 20.58 -0.65 16.69
N VAL A 242 19.55 -1.48 16.84
CA VAL A 242 18.92 -2.20 15.72
C VAL A 242 17.60 -1.49 15.45
N ILE A 243 17.58 -0.64 14.43
CA ILE A 243 16.44 0.22 14.11
C ILE A 243 15.52 -0.53 13.14
N ASN A 244 14.28 -0.77 13.58
CA ASN A 244 13.21 -1.30 12.77
C ASN A 244 12.33 -0.14 12.26
N GLY A 245 12.53 0.24 10.98
CA GLY A 245 11.71 1.22 10.28
C GLY A 245 10.45 0.64 9.62
N GLY A 246 10.23 -0.67 9.78
CA GLY A 246 9.13 -1.39 9.16
C GLY A 246 9.58 -2.44 8.14
N PRO A 247 8.63 -2.96 7.33
CA PRO A 247 8.80 -4.20 6.56
C PRO A 247 9.95 -4.23 5.54
N ALA A 248 10.44 -3.08 5.09
CA ALA A 248 11.45 -2.97 4.03
C ALA A 248 12.70 -2.19 4.45
N THR A 249 12.78 -1.73 5.70
CA THR A 249 13.82 -0.80 6.16
C THR A 249 14.28 -1.16 7.56
N PHE A 250 15.52 -1.66 7.66
CA PHE A 250 16.23 -1.95 8.90
C PHE A 250 17.61 -1.31 8.83
N GLU A 251 18.12 -0.84 9.96
CA GLU A 251 19.44 -0.22 10.03
C GLU A 251 20.12 -0.51 11.36
N ASP A 252 21.38 -0.93 11.29
CA ASP A 252 22.23 -1.11 12.45
C ASP A 252 23.11 0.13 12.62
N VAL A 253 23.10 0.70 13.83
CA VAL A 253 23.89 1.90 14.14
C VAL A 253 24.65 1.68 15.43
N THR A 254 25.96 1.90 15.41
CA THR A 254 26.75 1.75 16.64
C THR A 254 26.57 2.96 17.55
N GLY A 255 26.67 2.73 18.86
CA GLY A 255 26.61 3.82 19.85
C GLY A 255 27.72 4.86 19.63
N ASP A 256 28.91 4.40 19.21
CA ASP A 256 30.06 5.24 18.92
C ASP A 256 29.83 6.14 17.70
N GLU A 257 29.21 5.64 16.63
CA GLU A 257 28.85 6.43 15.45
C GLU A 257 27.90 7.58 15.83
N LEU A 258 26.85 7.29 16.59
CA LEU A 258 25.88 8.30 17.03
C LEU A 258 26.52 9.33 17.94
N ALA A 259 27.31 8.90 18.92
CA ALA A 259 28.00 9.81 19.83
C ALA A 259 29.02 10.71 19.11
N ALA A 260 29.72 10.19 18.10
CA ALA A 260 30.66 10.96 17.29
C ALA A 260 29.95 12.04 16.47
N ILE A 261 28.82 11.70 15.84
CA ILE A 261 28.03 12.68 15.07
C ILE A 261 27.35 13.70 15.99
N ALA A 262 26.81 13.28 17.14
CA ALA A 262 26.17 14.18 18.11
C ALA A 262 27.13 15.24 18.67
N LYS A 263 28.42 14.92 18.80
CA LYS A 263 29.45 15.91 19.19
C LYS A 263 29.70 16.96 18.11
N ARG A 264 29.58 16.59 16.83
CA ARG A 264 29.81 17.48 15.68
C ARG A 264 28.56 18.30 15.35
N PHE A 265 27.39 17.71 15.52
CA PHE A 265 26.08 18.29 15.24
C PHE A 265 25.17 18.11 16.47
N PRO A 266 25.35 18.94 17.52
CA PRO A 266 24.61 18.81 18.77
C PRO A 266 23.12 19.14 18.57
N ARG A 267 22.28 18.45 19.34
CA ARG A 267 20.83 18.72 19.40
C ARG A 267 20.57 20.11 19.97
N HIS A 268 19.60 20.81 19.39
CA HIS A 268 19.09 22.09 19.91
C HIS A 268 17.63 21.98 20.40
N GLU A 269 16.93 20.93 20.01
CA GLU A 269 15.57 20.61 20.42
C GLU A 269 15.49 20.06 21.85
N PRO A 270 14.33 20.19 22.55
CA PRO A 270 14.14 19.59 23.86
C PRO A 270 14.24 18.06 23.85
N ARG A 271 14.76 17.48 24.94
CA ARG A 271 14.82 16.03 25.15
C ARG A 271 13.44 15.39 25.14
N ILE A 272 13.34 14.26 24.44
CA ILE A 272 12.20 13.36 24.44
C ILE A 272 12.59 12.11 25.21
N ASP A 273 11.89 11.87 26.31
CA ASP A 273 12.07 10.70 27.18
C ASP A 273 10.78 10.50 27.98
N ARG A 274 9.89 9.65 27.48
CA ARG A 274 8.55 9.45 28.05
C ARG A 274 8.10 8.02 27.89
N ASN A 275 7.29 7.55 28.82
CA ASN A 275 6.65 6.23 28.75
C ASN A 275 5.14 6.39 28.56
N GLY A 276 4.51 5.40 27.93
CA GLY A 276 3.07 5.39 27.69
C GLY A 276 2.55 4.02 27.29
N ARG A 277 1.26 3.97 26.93
CA ARG A 277 0.56 2.77 26.49
C ARG A 277 0.07 2.93 25.05
N CYS A 278 -0.08 1.82 24.36
CA CYS A 278 -0.74 1.78 23.05
C CYS A 278 -2.26 2.01 23.22
N PRO A 279 -2.98 2.48 22.19
CA PRO A 279 -4.40 2.82 22.29
C PRO A 279 -5.28 1.70 22.88
N GLU A 280 -4.97 0.43 22.59
CA GLU A 280 -5.72 -0.73 23.07
C GLU A 280 -5.58 -1.00 24.58
N ALA A 281 -4.59 -0.38 25.23
CA ALA A 281 -4.22 -0.60 26.63
C ALA A 281 -4.36 0.66 27.50
N GLU A 282 -4.95 1.74 26.97
CA GLU A 282 -5.23 2.95 27.72
C GLU A 282 -6.26 2.71 28.85
N GLU A 283 -6.03 3.31 30.00
CA GLU A 283 -6.87 3.14 31.20
C GLU A 283 -8.34 3.59 30.97
N ASP A 284 -8.55 4.56 30.08
CA ASP A 284 -9.88 5.07 29.76
C ASP A 284 -10.76 4.04 29.02
N LEU A 285 -10.18 3.03 28.37
CA LEU A 285 -10.96 1.94 27.77
C LEU A 285 -11.64 1.07 28.82
N GLU A 286 -10.99 0.82 29.96
CA GLU A 286 -11.63 0.07 31.04
C GLU A 286 -12.81 0.83 31.64
N ARG A 287 -12.66 2.16 31.77
CA ARG A 287 -13.74 3.04 32.22
C ARG A 287 -14.92 2.97 31.24
N LEU A 288 -14.64 3.11 29.94
CA LEU A 288 -15.65 2.99 28.88
C LEU A 288 -16.37 1.63 28.91
N ALA A 289 -15.64 0.54 29.11
CA ALA A 289 -16.21 -0.81 29.17
C ALA A 289 -17.15 -0.97 30.36
N ARG A 290 -16.77 -0.47 31.55
CA ARG A 290 -17.63 -0.46 32.76
C ARG A 290 -18.91 0.34 32.55
N ASP A 291 -18.80 1.54 32.01
CA ASP A 291 -19.94 2.43 31.76
C ASP A 291 -20.89 1.83 30.70
N THR A 292 -20.33 1.20 29.67
CA THR A 292 -21.11 0.52 28.61
C THR A 292 -21.86 -0.69 29.15
N ALA A 293 -21.21 -1.53 29.96
CA ALA A 293 -21.83 -2.68 30.60
C ALA A 293 -23.01 -2.26 31.50
N ALA A 294 -22.81 -1.24 32.33
CA ALA A 294 -23.86 -0.70 33.20
C ALA A 294 -25.05 -0.17 32.38
N ARG A 295 -24.80 0.54 31.28
CA ARG A 295 -25.86 1.04 30.38
C ARG A 295 -26.62 -0.07 29.65
N MET A 296 -25.94 -1.16 29.28
CA MET A 296 -26.53 -2.26 28.53
C MET A 296 -27.14 -3.37 29.40
N GLY A 297 -26.93 -3.33 30.72
CA GLY A 297 -27.39 -4.36 31.65
C GLY A 297 -26.59 -5.66 31.55
N LEU A 298 -25.28 -5.56 31.28
CA LEU A 298 -24.38 -6.70 31.29
C LEU A 298 -23.86 -6.94 32.71
N GLU A 299 -23.75 -8.21 33.12
CA GLU A 299 -23.22 -8.60 34.43
C GLU A 299 -21.75 -8.18 34.60
N GLU A 300 -20.95 -8.36 33.54
CA GLU A 300 -19.53 -8.05 33.51
C GLU A 300 -19.16 -7.22 32.28
N PRO A 301 -18.27 -6.21 32.41
CA PRO A 301 -17.74 -5.48 31.28
C PRO A 301 -16.91 -6.37 30.36
N VAL A 302 -16.83 -5.99 29.09
CA VAL A 302 -15.90 -6.61 28.15
C VAL A 302 -14.47 -6.13 28.47
N PRO A 303 -13.44 -6.99 28.27
CA PRO A 303 -12.06 -6.56 28.47
C PRO A 303 -11.64 -5.56 27.36
N PRO A 304 -10.56 -4.78 27.58
CA PRO A 304 -9.91 -4.03 26.52
C PRO A 304 -9.51 -4.92 25.33
N PRO A 305 -9.46 -4.39 24.10
CA PRO A 305 -9.35 -5.17 22.88
C PRO A 305 -7.91 -5.61 22.55
N LEU A 306 -7.12 -6.01 23.55
CA LEU A 306 -5.70 -6.40 23.37
C LEU A 306 -5.53 -7.47 22.29
N GLY A 307 -6.29 -8.57 22.36
CA GLY A 307 -6.21 -9.63 21.36
C GLY A 307 -6.63 -9.21 19.95
N ALA A 308 -7.51 -8.21 19.81
CA ALA A 308 -7.85 -7.65 18.50
C ALA A 308 -6.69 -6.80 17.95
N ALA A 309 -6.04 -6.00 18.80
CA ALA A 309 -4.84 -5.25 18.44
C ALA A 309 -3.66 -6.18 18.07
N GLU A 310 -3.43 -7.25 18.82
CA GLU A 310 -2.42 -8.26 18.50
C GLU A 310 -2.67 -8.90 17.12
N ARG A 311 -3.93 -9.26 16.82
CA ARG A 311 -4.30 -9.78 15.50
C ARG A 311 -4.09 -8.75 14.40
N ALA A 312 -4.50 -7.50 14.61
CA ALA A 312 -4.27 -6.43 13.64
C ALA A 312 -2.78 -6.22 13.37
N ARG A 313 -1.95 -6.20 14.43
CA ARG A 313 -0.51 -5.92 14.34
C ARG A 313 0.24 -7.05 13.63
N ARG A 314 -0.20 -8.31 13.77
CA ARG A 314 0.28 -9.44 12.93
C ARG A 314 0.10 -9.23 11.43
N HIS A 315 -0.89 -8.42 11.04
CA HIS A 315 -1.17 -8.09 9.65
C HIS A 315 -0.63 -6.71 9.22
N GLY A 316 0.17 -6.06 10.08
CA GLY A 316 0.79 -4.77 9.81
C GLY A 316 -0.10 -3.56 10.11
N PHE A 317 -1.19 -3.74 10.87
CA PHE A 317 -2.12 -2.66 11.21
C PHE A 317 -2.19 -2.43 12.72
N GLU A 318 -2.37 -1.18 13.11
CA GLU A 318 -2.68 -0.81 14.49
C GLU A 318 -4.15 -0.39 14.60
N LEU A 319 -4.79 -0.68 15.73
CA LEU A 319 -6.12 -0.17 16.01
C LEU A 319 -6.00 1.28 16.51
N THR A 320 -6.82 2.17 15.96
CA THR A 320 -6.91 3.54 16.48
C THR A 320 -7.63 3.54 17.84
N ALA A 321 -7.51 4.63 18.60
CA ALA A 321 -8.28 4.79 19.83
C ALA A 321 -9.80 4.65 19.57
N GLU A 322 -10.32 5.21 18.47
CA GLU A 322 -11.73 5.09 18.10
C GLU A 322 -12.13 3.64 17.78
N GLU A 323 -11.30 2.91 17.04
CA GLU A 323 -11.54 1.49 16.72
C GLU A 323 -11.49 0.61 17.98
N CYS A 324 -10.63 0.93 18.95
CA CYS A 324 -10.59 0.24 20.23
C CYS A 324 -11.90 0.45 21.01
N GLN A 325 -12.39 1.70 21.07
CA GLN A 325 -13.67 2.04 21.69
C GLN A 325 -14.85 1.34 20.98
N LYS A 326 -14.86 1.34 19.64
CA LYS A 326 -15.86 0.62 18.84
C LYS A 326 -15.80 -0.89 19.07
N THR A 327 -14.62 -1.47 19.23
CA THR A 327 -14.47 -2.90 19.53
C THR A 327 -15.11 -3.25 20.89
N VAL A 328 -14.86 -2.44 21.92
CA VAL A 328 -15.52 -2.57 23.24
C VAL A 328 -17.04 -2.50 23.12
N LEU A 329 -17.55 -1.51 22.36
CA LEU A 329 -18.98 -1.33 22.15
C LEU A 329 -19.62 -2.50 21.38
N GLY A 330 -18.99 -2.96 20.30
CA GLY A 330 -19.46 -4.06 19.46
C GLY A 330 -19.50 -5.39 20.22
N GLN A 331 -18.44 -5.72 20.96
CA GLN A 331 -18.42 -6.91 21.82
C GLN A 331 -19.51 -6.85 22.90
N SER A 332 -19.76 -5.69 23.48
CA SER A 332 -20.82 -5.50 24.47
C SER A 332 -22.21 -5.75 23.85
N TRP A 333 -22.44 -5.25 22.63
CA TRP A 333 -23.67 -5.54 21.88
C TRP A 333 -23.84 -7.03 21.56
N LEU A 334 -22.79 -7.71 21.10
CA LEU A 334 -22.84 -9.14 20.80
C LEU A 334 -23.17 -9.96 22.07
N ARG A 335 -22.56 -9.65 23.21
CA ARG A 335 -22.91 -10.26 24.50
C ARG A 335 -24.38 -10.00 24.87
N ARG A 336 -24.87 -8.78 24.67
CA ARG A 336 -26.27 -8.42 24.96
C ARG A 336 -27.26 -9.14 24.06
N LEU A 337 -26.95 -9.30 22.77
CA LEU A 337 -27.78 -10.01 21.81
C LEU A 337 -27.84 -11.52 22.08
N ALA A 338 -26.81 -12.10 22.71
CA ALA A 338 -26.77 -13.51 23.08
C ALA A 338 -27.56 -13.86 24.36
N GLN A 339 -28.02 -12.86 25.14
CA GLN A 339 -28.79 -13.11 26.37
C GLN A 339 -30.24 -13.55 26.06
N PRO A 340 -30.85 -14.42 26.91
CA PRO A 340 -32.22 -14.91 26.69
C PRO A 340 -33.28 -13.80 26.67
N GLU A 341 -33.16 -12.81 27.55
CA GLU A 341 -33.95 -11.58 27.52
C GLU A 341 -33.25 -10.52 26.64
N GLY A 342 -33.09 -10.87 25.36
CA GLY A 342 -32.42 -10.01 24.38
C GLY A 342 -33.05 -8.61 24.31
N PRO A 343 -32.29 -7.60 23.82
CA PRO A 343 -32.79 -6.25 23.72
C PRO A 343 -34.03 -6.20 22.81
N ARG A 344 -34.98 -5.31 23.12
CA ARG A 344 -36.25 -5.15 22.35
C ARG A 344 -36.01 -4.85 20.86
N SER A 345 -34.83 -4.36 20.49
CA SER A 345 -34.41 -4.12 19.12
C SER A 345 -32.90 -4.30 18.95
N LYS A 346 -32.47 -4.70 17.75
CA LYS A 346 -31.08 -4.64 17.31
C LYS A 346 -30.62 -3.16 17.21
N PRO A 347 -29.30 -2.86 17.25
CA PRO A 347 -28.82 -1.51 16.99
C PRO A 347 -29.21 -1.07 15.57
N ASN A 348 -29.71 0.16 15.44
CA ASN A 348 -30.18 0.72 14.16
C ASN A 348 -29.05 0.97 13.17
N ASP A 349 -27.84 1.25 13.68
CA ASP A 349 -26.63 1.48 12.90
C ASP A 349 -25.55 0.53 13.42
N LEU A 350 -25.19 -0.48 12.63
CA LEU A 350 -24.18 -1.46 13.01
C LEU A 350 -22.81 -0.79 13.17
N ARG A 351 -22.40 0.03 12.19
CA ARG A 351 -21.06 0.63 12.12
C ARG A 351 -20.82 1.59 13.28
N ALA A 352 -21.80 2.43 13.61
CA ALA A 352 -21.70 3.34 14.77
C ALA A 352 -21.57 2.59 16.11
N ASN A 353 -21.96 1.31 16.14
CA ASN A 353 -21.91 0.46 17.32
C ASN A 353 -20.77 -0.56 17.30
N GLY A 354 -19.79 -0.41 16.40
CA GLY A 354 -18.65 -1.33 16.28
C GLY A 354 -19.02 -2.71 15.75
N LEU A 355 -20.12 -2.79 14.99
CA LEU A 355 -20.60 -4.00 14.35
C LEU A 355 -20.56 -3.84 12.83
N ALA A 356 -20.44 -4.96 12.12
CA ALA A 356 -20.56 -5.05 10.68
C ALA A 356 -21.67 -6.06 10.31
N PRO A 357 -22.31 -5.92 9.14
CA PRO A 357 -23.22 -6.94 8.62
C PRO A 357 -22.44 -8.22 8.23
N SER A 358 -23.12 -9.35 8.36
CA SER A 358 -22.70 -10.69 7.98
C SER A 358 -23.94 -11.49 7.56
N TRP A 359 -23.75 -12.67 6.99
CA TRP A 359 -24.85 -13.52 6.49
C TRP A 359 -24.77 -14.95 7.04
N ASP A 360 -25.91 -15.45 7.52
CA ASP A 360 -26.08 -16.85 7.96
C ASP A 360 -26.30 -17.82 6.78
N ASN A 361 -26.61 -19.09 7.09
CA ASN A 361 -26.82 -20.14 6.08
C ASN A 361 -28.12 -19.96 5.26
N ASP A 362 -29.01 -19.07 5.69
CA ASP A 362 -30.24 -18.71 4.98
C ASP A 362 -30.13 -17.39 4.21
N GLY A 363 -28.91 -16.83 4.14
CA GLY A 363 -28.65 -15.56 3.47
C GLY A 363 -29.28 -14.38 4.22
N GLN A 364 -29.61 -14.54 5.50
CA GLN A 364 -30.17 -13.48 6.33
C GLN A 364 -29.06 -12.68 7.01
N LEU A 365 -29.31 -11.37 7.14
CA LEU A 365 -28.35 -10.45 7.73
C LEU A 365 -28.27 -10.63 9.26
N VAL A 366 -27.06 -10.90 9.73
CA VAL A 366 -26.71 -11.01 11.15
C VAL A 366 -25.56 -10.06 11.51
N PRO A 367 -25.55 -9.44 12.70
CA PRO A 367 -24.44 -8.59 13.12
C PRO A 367 -23.23 -9.44 13.51
N ARG A 368 -22.04 -8.97 13.13
CA ARG A 368 -20.74 -9.47 13.62
C ARG A 368 -19.90 -8.32 14.15
N LEU A 369 -18.77 -8.62 14.78
CA LEU A 369 -17.82 -7.59 15.22
C LEU A 369 -17.20 -6.91 14.00
N ASP A 370 -17.12 -5.58 14.00
CA ASP A 370 -16.36 -4.89 12.95
C ASP A 370 -14.86 -5.10 13.18
N THR A 371 -14.19 -5.64 12.16
CA THR A 371 -12.74 -5.86 12.17
C THR A 371 -11.98 -4.75 11.46
N PHE A 372 -12.69 -3.75 10.94
CA PHE A 372 -12.16 -2.59 10.21
C PHE A 372 -11.32 -2.97 8.99
N GLY A 373 -11.44 -4.22 8.52
CA GLY A 373 -10.56 -4.79 7.49
C GLY A 373 -9.12 -5.07 7.94
N LYS A 374 -8.83 -4.97 9.25
CA LYS A 374 -7.48 -5.08 9.82
C LYS A 374 -7.11 -6.47 10.32
N TYR A 375 -8.10 -7.28 10.70
CA TYR A 375 -7.87 -8.64 11.18
C TYR A 375 -9.04 -9.59 10.91
N HIS A 376 -8.77 -10.88 10.99
CA HIS A 376 -9.78 -11.94 10.95
C HIS A 376 -10.18 -12.37 12.37
N GLU A 377 -11.45 -12.71 12.59
CA GLU A 377 -11.92 -13.14 13.91
C GLU A 377 -11.37 -14.52 14.32
N GLN A 378 -11.17 -15.42 13.36
CA GLN A 378 -10.52 -16.72 13.58
C GLN A 378 -9.02 -16.63 13.33
N GLU A 379 -8.22 -17.24 14.19
CA GLU A 379 -6.79 -17.40 13.92
C GLU A 379 -6.56 -18.42 12.80
N LEU A 380 -5.83 -18.00 11.76
CA LEU A 380 -5.36 -18.87 10.69
C LEU A 380 -3.91 -19.24 11.00
N GLU A 381 -3.66 -20.51 11.32
CA GLU A 381 -2.37 -20.91 11.87
C GLU A 381 -1.32 -21.22 10.79
N ASN A 382 -1.72 -21.59 9.56
CA ASN A 382 -0.78 -22.11 8.56
C ASN A 382 -1.18 -21.82 7.10
N PHE A 383 -1.89 -20.71 6.87
CA PHE A 383 -2.22 -20.25 5.53
C PHE A 383 -0.99 -19.59 4.86
N ARG A 384 -0.75 -19.89 3.57
CA ARG A 384 0.37 -19.32 2.79
C ARG A 384 0.20 -17.82 2.58
N PHE A 385 -1.03 -17.36 2.46
CA PHE A 385 -1.34 -15.97 2.13
C PHE A 385 -1.70 -15.12 3.36
N GLY A 386 -1.50 -13.82 3.27
CA GLY A 386 -2.02 -12.89 4.27
C GLY A 386 -3.53 -12.71 4.10
N TRP A 387 -4.32 -12.96 5.16
CA TRP A 387 -5.77 -12.77 5.13
C TRP A 387 -6.17 -11.37 4.66
N GLN A 388 -5.48 -10.35 5.16
CA GLN A 388 -5.73 -8.95 4.84
C GLN A 388 -5.52 -8.66 3.35
N ARG A 389 -4.61 -9.40 2.70
CA ARG A 389 -4.29 -9.24 1.28
C ARG A 389 -5.33 -9.89 0.40
N VAL A 390 -5.76 -11.11 0.75
CA VAL A 390 -6.84 -11.78 0.02
C VAL A 390 -8.12 -10.96 0.12
N THR A 391 -8.52 -10.58 1.32
CA THR A 391 -9.71 -9.75 1.54
C THR A 391 -9.58 -8.40 0.84
N GLY A 392 -8.41 -7.76 0.92
CA GLY A 392 -8.11 -6.54 0.18
C GLY A 392 -8.25 -6.71 -1.33
N ALA A 393 -7.76 -7.80 -1.91
CA ALA A 393 -7.84 -8.07 -3.34
C ALA A 393 -9.29 -8.20 -3.82
N TYR A 394 -10.14 -8.89 -3.06
CA TYR A 394 -11.56 -9.02 -3.38
C TYR A 394 -12.30 -7.68 -3.29
N VAL A 395 -12.07 -6.93 -2.22
CA VAL A 395 -12.68 -5.60 -2.02
C VAL A 395 -12.17 -4.60 -3.06
N GLY A 396 -10.87 -4.63 -3.36
CA GLY A 396 -10.25 -3.80 -4.38
C GLY A 396 -10.76 -4.12 -5.79
N PHE A 397 -11.01 -5.40 -6.09
CA PHE A 397 -11.66 -5.80 -7.35
C PHE A 397 -13.03 -5.13 -7.49
N ALA A 398 -13.86 -5.23 -6.47
CA ALA A 398 -15.20 -4.64 -6.48
C ALA A 398 -15.18 -3.11 -6.55
N LEU A 399 -14.26 -2.48 -5.83
CA LEU A 399 -14.06 -1.03 -5.88
C LEU A 399 -13.65 -0.57 -7.29
N GLY A 400 -12.69 -1.26 -7.90
CA GLY A 400 -12.22 -0.95 -9.25
C GLY A 400 -13.27 -1.14 -10.32
N GLU A 401 -14.09 -2.20 -10.21
CA GLU A 401 -15.26 -2.39 -11.08
C GLU A 401 -16.26 -1.22 -10.91
N ALA A 402 -16.63 -0.90 -9.66
CA ALA A 402 -17.61 0.14 -9.37
C ALA A 402 -17.16 1.51 -9.91
N LEU A 403 -15.87 1.82 -9.79
CA LEU A 403 -15.28 3.06 -10.29
C LEU A 403 -15.28 3.13 -11.82
N GLY A 404 -14.95 2.04 -12.51
CA GLY A 404 -14.88 2.00 -13.98
C GLY A 404 -16.22 1.78 -14.68
N MET A 405 -17.29 1.48 -13.93
CA MET A 405 -18.57 1.06 -14.50
C MET A 405 -19.21 2.11 -15.41
N ALA A 406 -19.18 3.39 -15.03
CA ALA A 406 -19.82 4.45 -15.79
C ALA A 406 -19.08 4.81 -17.09
N VAL A 407 -17.84 4.33 -17.25
CA VAL A 407 -16.95 4.59 -18.38
C VAL A 407 -16.56 3.32 -19.15
N ASP A 408 -17.12 2.17 -18.77
CA ASP A 408 -16.78 0.90 -19.43
C ASP A 408 -17.16 0.94 -20.91
N ARG A 409 -16.18 0.61 -21.75
CA ARG A 409 -16.25 0.58 -23.22
C ARG A 409 -16.42 1.94 -23.90
N LEU A 410 -16.34 3.05 -23.17
CA LEU A 410 -16.20 4.37 -23.78
C LEU A 410 -14.80 4.55 -24.36
N ARG A 411 -14.67 5.49 -25.30
CA ARG A 411 -13.37 6.03 -25.74
C ARG A 411 -12.92 7.13 -24.79
N LEU A 412 -11.61 7.33 -24.68
CA LEU A 412 -11.05 8.37 -23.81
C LEU A 412 -11.59 9.77 -24.10
N ASP A 413 -11.82 10.13 -25.38
CA ASP A 413 -12.41 11.42 -25.73
C ASP A 413 -13.88 11.55 -25.30
N GLU A 414 -14.63 10.44 -25.25
CA GLU A 414 -15.99 10.40 -24.73
C GLU A 414 -16.00 10.55 -23.20
N ILE A 415 -15.07 9.87 -22.52
CA ILE A 415 -14.85 10.01 -21.06
C ILE A 415 -14.55 11.48 -20.72
N VAL A 416 -13.60 12.10 -21.42
CA VAL A 416 -13.23 13.50 -21.21
C VAL A 416 -14.40 14.44 -21.51
N THR A 417 -15.18 14.15 -22.54
CA THR A 417 -16.37 14.95 -22.88
C THR A 417 -17.44 14.87 -21.78
N GLN A 418 -17.61 13.71 -21.16
CA GLN A 418 -18.65 13.47 -20.17
C GLN A 418 -18.26 13.91 -18.75
N PHE A 419 -16.99 13.72 -18.36
CA PHE A 419 -16.51 13.92 -16.98
C PHE A 419 -15.54 15.10 -16.82
N GLY A 420 -15.06 15.68 -17.93
CA GLY A 420 -14.10 16.79 -17.91
C GLY A 420 -12.67 16.35 -18.23
N PRO A 421 -11.71 17.30 -18.25
CA PRO A 421 -10.33 17.05 -18.72
C PRO A 421 -9.58 15.97 -17.93
N ASP A 422 -9.91 15.81 -16.65
CA ASP A 422 -9.29 14.80 -15.78
C ASP A 422 -10.00 13.44 -15.82
N GLY A 423 -11.10 13.33 -16.58
CA GLY A 423 -11.95 12.14 -16.63
C GLY A 423 -12.68 11.91 -15.31
N VAL A 424 -12.87 10.64 -14.93
CA VAL A 424 -13.41 10.24 -13.63
C VAL A 424 -12.43 10.68 -12.53
N ASP A 425 -12.92 11.34 -11.48
CA ASP A 425 -12.14 11.83 -10.33
C ASP A 425 -12.69 11.38 -8.95
N ASP A 426 -13.92 10.85 -8.93
CA ASP A 426 -14.59 10.24 -7.77
C ASP A 426 -15.43 9.02 -8.22
N LEU A 427 -16.11 8.32 -7.30
CA LEU A 427 -17.04 7.24 -7.65
C LEU A 427 -18.22 7.81 -8.47
N PRO A 428 -18.32 7.51 -9.78
CA PRO A 428 -19.41 8.01 -10.58
C PRO A 428 -20.71 7.28 -10.21
N VAL A 429 -21.85 7.93 -10.45
CA VAL A 429 -23.15 7.26 -10.36
C VAL A 429 -23.22 6.23 -11.50
N ALA A 430 -23.16 4.95 -11.13
CA ALA A 430 -23.44 3.84 -12.02
C ALA A 430 -24.79 3.23 -11.64
N PHE A 431 -25.64 2.98 -12.64
CA PHE A 431 -27.02 2.54 -12.48
C PHE A 431 -27.90 3.53 -11.70
N ASP A 432 -27.88 3.48 -10.37
CA ASP A 432 -28.79 4.21 -9.49
C ASP A 432 -28.09 5.07 -8.41
N LYS A 433 -26.86 4.73 -8.02
CA LYS A 433 -26.05 5.50 -7.06
C LYS A 433 -24.55 5.15 -7.18
N PRO A 434 -23.63 5.90 -6.56
CA PRO A 434 -22.21 5.55 -6.54
C PRO A 434 -21.93 4.23 -5.82
N GLY A 435 -20.79 3.59 -6.15
CA GLY A 435 -20.30 2.41 -5.42
C GLY A 435 -21.07 1.11 -5.66
N ARG A 436 -21.93 1.06 -6.69
CA ARG A 436 -22.64 -0.18 -7.08
C ARG A 436 -21.70 -1.18 -7.73
N VAL A 437 -21.76 -2.43 -7.28
CA VAL A 437 -20.98 -3.51 -7.89
C VAL A 437 -21.70 -4.02 -9.15
N GLY A 438 -20.93 -4.55 -10.10
CA GLY A 438 -21.46 -5.07 -11.37
C GLY A 438 -21.36 -6.59 -11.48
N SER A 439 -21.56 -7.08 -12.70
CA SER A 439 -21.53 -8.51 -13.01
C SER A 439 -20.14 -9.15 -12.87
N LEU A 440 -19.05 -8.37 -12.89
CA LEU A 440 -17.69 -8.92 -12.70
C LEU A 440 -17.50 -9.37 -11.26
N THR A 441 -17.87 -8.52 -10.28
CA THR A 441 -17.81 -8.88 -8.86
C THR A 441 -18.75 -10.02 -8.55
N GLN A 442 -19.99 -10.00 -9.04
CA GLN A 442 -20.92 -11.12 -8.83
C GLN A 442 -20.33 -12.45 -9.32
N ARG A 443 -19.77 -12.48 -10.54
CA ARG A 443 -19.07 -13.67 -11.07
C ARG A 443 -17.87 -14.07 -10.23
N LEU A 444 -17.06 -13.10 -9.77
CA LEU A 444 -15.95 -13.37 -8.86
C LEU A 444 -16.43 -14.14 -7.63
N LEU A 445 -17.50 -13.67 -6.95
CA LEU A 445 -18.04 -14.34 -5.76
C LEU A 445 -18.52 -15.77 -6.05
N PHE A 446 -19.22 -16.00 -7.17
CA PHE A 446 -19.68 -17.35 -7.53
C PHE A 446 -18.54 -18.27 -8.01
N TYR A 447 -17.48 -17.75 -8.63
CA TYR A 447 -16.26 -18.53 -8.88
C TYR A 447 -15.55 -18.91 -7.58
N THR A 448 -15.53 -18.01 -6.59
CA THR A 448 -15.00 -18.30 -5.25
C THR A 448 -15.85 -19.36 -4.54
N GLU A 449 -17.18 -19.27 -4.66
CA GLU A 449 -18.08 -20.32 -4.17
C GLU A 449 -17.75 -21.68 -4.79
N ALA A 450 -17.50 -21.73 -6.11
CA ALA A 450 -17.10 -22.96 -6.80
C ALA A 450 -15.80 -23.53 -6.21
N VAL A 451 -14.82 -22.66 -5.94
CA VAL A 451 -13.54 -23.04 -5.33
C VAL A 451 -13.72 -23.56 -3.90
N ILE A 452 -14.59 -22.97 -3.07
CA ILE A 452 -14.91 -23.48 -1.72
C ILE A 452 -15.64 -24.83 -1.79
N ARG A 453 -16.53 -24.99 -2.76
CA ARG A 453 -17.27 -26.25 -2.99
C ARG A 453 -16.41 -27.32 -3.67
N SER A 454 -15.20 -26.98 -4.12
CA SER A 454 -14.29 -27.95 -4.71
C SER A 454 -13.82 -28.99 -3.68
N PRO A 455 -13.29 -30.15 -4.14
CA PRO A 455 -12.78 -31.18 -3.24
C PRO A 455 -11.64 -30.65 -2.37
N HIS A 456 -11.65 -30.98 -1.09
CA HIS A 456 -10.61 -30.59 -0.13
C HIS A 456 -9.83 -31.84 0.36
N ARG A 457 -8.58 -31.66 0.79
CA ARG A 457 -7.66 -32.76 1.15
C ARG A 457 -8.16 -33.74 2.23
N GLU A 458 -9.18 -33.35 3.00
CA GLU A 458 -9.84 -34.20 4.00
C GLU A 458 -10.68 -35.32 3.37
N GLN A 459 -10.72 -35.41 2.03
CA GLN A 459 -11.36 -36.47 1.27
C GLN A 459 -10.32 -37.44 0.67
N PRO A 460 -10.29 -38.72 1.09
CA PRO A 460 -9.31 -39.73 0.66
C PRO A 460 -9.27 -40.02 -0.85
N GLU A 461 -10.35 -39.72 -1.59
CA GLU A 461 -10.46 -39.94 -3.05
C GLU A 461 -10.17 -38.69 -3.91
N SER A 462 -9.69 -37.60 -3.31
CA SER A 462 -9.63 -36.23 -3.89
C SER A 462 -9.10 -36.14 -5.33
N ARG A 463 -8.15 -36.98 -5.75
CA ARG A 463 -7.59 -36.94 -7.13
C ARG A 463 -8.59 -37.30 -8.23
N ASP A 464 -9.49 -38.25 -8.01
CA ASP A 464 -10.53 -38.55 -9.00
C ASP A 464 -11.69 -37.56 -8.92
N VAL A 465 -11.90 -36.95 -7.74
CA VAL A 465 -12.91 -35.93 -7.50
C VAL A 465 -12.50 -34.56 -8.08
N GLU A 466 -11.22 -34.24 -8.24
CA GLU A 466 -10.72 -33.04 -8.96
C GLU A 466 -11.35 -32.94 -10.37
N LYS A 467 -11.60 -34.08 -11.03
CA LYS A 467 -12.27 -34.14 -12.34
C LYS A 467 -13.71 -33.62 -12.34
N LEU A 468 -14.33 -33.51 -11.16
CA LEU A 468 -15.68 -32.95 -10.99
C LEU A 468 -15.67 -31.43 -10.86
N PHE A 469 -14.52 -30.79 -10.66
CA PHE A 469 -14.46 -29.35 -10.46
C PHE A 469 -15.10 -28.54 -11.61
N PRO A 470 -14.90 -28.87 -12.91
CA PRO A 470 -15.64 -28.22 -13.99
C PRO A 470 -17.16 -28.31 -13.85
N SER A 471 -17.70 -29.37 -13.25
CA SER A 471 -19.14 -29.50 -12.98
C SER A 471 -19.58 -28.61 -11.81
N VAL A 472 -18.77 -28.52 -10.75
CA VAL A 472 -19.01 -27.60 -9.61
C VAL A 472 -19.02 -26.14 -10.08
N VAL A 473 -18.12 -25.80 -11.01
CA VAL A 473 -18.06 -24.47 -11.64
C VAL A 473 -19.34 -24.18 -12.45
N ARG A 474 -19.81 -25.14 -13.25
CA ARG A 474 -21.10 -25.02 -13.95
C ARG A 474 -22.27 -24.80 -12.99
N GLY A 475 -22.34 -25.54 -11.88
CA GLY A 475 -23.36 -25.35 -10.86
C GLY A 475 -23.33 -23.95 -10.23
N SER A 476 -22.13 -23.42 -9.97
CA SER A 476 -21.96 -22.07 -9.42
C SER A 476 -22.34 -20.99 -10.44
N LEU A 477 -22.02 -21.20 -11.72
CA LEU A 477 -22.49 -20.34 -12.81
C LEU A 477 -24.02 -20.38 -12.94
N MET A 478 -24.65 -21.54 -12.78
CA MET A 478 -26.12 -21.64 -12.78
C MET A 478 -26.75 -20.89 -11.60
N ARG A 479 -26.15 -20.95 -10.40
CA ARG A 479 -26.60 -20.13 -9.26
C ARG A 479 -26.44 -18.64 -9.53
N TRP A 480 -25.31 -18.21 -10.10
CA TRP A 480 -25.15 -16.82 -10.54
C TRP A 480 -26.22 -16.44 -11.56
N LEU A 481 -26.39 -17.19 -12.64
CA LEU A 481 -27.40 -16.94 -13.68
C LEU A 481 -28.82 -16.88 -13.10
N HIS A 482 -29.12 -17.70 -12.10
CA HIS A 482 -30.38 -17.63 -11.38
C HIS A 482 -30.60 -16.29 -10.69
N THR A 483 -29.58 -15.75 -10.02
CA THR A 483 -29.63 -14.38 -9.48
C THR A 483 -29.81 -13.31 -10.57
N GLN A 484 -29.50 -13.63 -11.83
CA GLN A 484 -29.71 -12.73 -12.97
C GLN A 484 -31.06 -12.96 -13.68
N GLY A 485 -31.93 -13.82 -13.12
CA GLY A 485 -33.28 -14.09 -13.62
C GLY A 485 -33.43 -15.37 -14.45
N ALA A 486 -32.39 -16.19 -14.60
CA ALA A 486 -32.50 -17.48 -15.26
C ALA A 486 -33.31 -18.49 -14.39
N PRO A 487 -34.13 -19.37 -15.00
CA PRO A 487 -34.85 -20.39 -14.26
C PRO A 487 -33.88 -21.43 -13.68
N HIS A 488 -34.02 -21.74 -12.39
CA HIS A 488 -33.29 -22.81 -11.72
C HIS A 488 -34.17 -23.36 -10.58
N GLU A 489 -34.63 -24.60 -10.72
CA GLU A 489 -35.67 -25.17 -9.84
C GLU A 489 -35.16 -25.55 -8.44
N GLU A 490 -33.88 -25.91 -8.31
CA GLU A 490 -33.27 -26.35 -7.05
C GLU A 490 -31.99 -25.55 -6.79
N THR A 491 -32.10 -24.48 -6.00
CA THR A 491 -30.93 -23.69 -5.57
C THR A 491 -30.47 -24.11 -4.17
N ASP A 492 -29.18 -24.35 -4.01
CA ASP A 492 -28.55 -24.73 -2.76
C ASP A 492 -27.48 -23.71 -2.29
N GLY A 493 -27.08 -23.81 -1.02
CA GLY A 493 -26.13 -22.89 -0.40
C GLY A 493 -26.70 -21.53 -0.06
N TRP A 494 -25.90 -20.71 0.61
CA TRP A 494 -26.35 -19.45 1.20
C TRP A 494 -26.21 -18.25 0.26
N LEU A 495 -25.18 -18.22 -0.60
CA LEU A 495 -24.85 -17.04 -1.41
C LEU A 495 -25.98 -16.68 -2.38
N VAL A 496 -26.57 -17.68 -3.04
CA VAL A 496 -27.71 -17.50 -3.96
C VAL A 496 -28.97 -16.95 -3.26
N LYS A 497 -29.08 -17.08 -1.94
CA LYS A 497 -30.20 -16.57 -1.14
C LYS A 497 -30.05 -15.08 -0.77
N VAL A 498 -28.87 -14.48 -0.99
CA VAL A 498 -28.62 -13.07 -0.67
C VAL A 498 -29.38 -12.18 -1.66
N ALA A 499 -30.41 -11.48 -1.17
CA ALA A 499 -31.33 -10.70 -2.00
C ALA A 499 -30.62 -9.64 -2.86
N ASP A 500 -29.58 -8.99 -2.33
CA ASP A 500 -28.86 -7.94 -3.04
C ASP A 500 -28.11 -8.44 -4.29
N LEU A 501 -27.82 -9.75 -4.40
CA LEU A 501 -27.22 -10.35 -5.60
C LEU A 501 -28.24 -10.57 -6.74
N HIS A 502 -29.54 -10.53 -6.44
CA HIS A 502 -30.61 -10.68 -7.45
C HIS A 502 -30.85 -9.39 -8.25
N VAL A 503 -30.11 -8.33 -7.94
CA VAL A 503 -30.13 -7.12 -8.75
C VAL A 503 -29.31 -7.37 -10.02
N ARG A 504 -29.99 -7.42 -11.16
CA ARG A 504 -29.36 -7.60 -12.47
C ARG A 504 -28.53 -6.37 -12.85
N ARG A 505 -27.23 -6.55 -13.10
CA ARG A 505 -26.27 -5.47 -13.44
C ARG A 505 -25.46 -5.83 -14.69
N THR A 506 -25.27 -4.86 -15.59
CA THR A 506 -24.41 -4.83 -16.82
C THR A 506 -24.32 -6.02 -17.78
N ALA A 507 -24.71 -7.24 -17.41
CA ALA A 507 -24.67 -8.40 -18.28
C ALA A 507 -25.82 -8.34 -19.29
N GLU A 508 -25.46 -8.23 -20.56
CA GLU A 508 -26.38 -8.25 -21.69
C GLU A 508 -27.03 -9.63 -21.84
N ASP A 509 -28.25 -9.68 -22.39
CA ASP A 509 -28.95 -10.96 -22.63
C ASP A 509 -28.11 -11.93 -23.49
N THR A 510 -27.34 -11.40 -24.43
CA THR A 510 -26.41 -12.16 -25.28
C THR A 510 -25.32 -12.85 -24.48
N GLU A 511 -24.67 -12.12 -23.56
CA GLU A 511 -23.65 -12.67 -22.65
C GLU A 511 -24.27 -13.70 -21.71
N LEU A 512 -25.40 -13.39 -21.06
CA LEU A 512 -26.09 -14.31 -20.15
C LEU A 512 -26.51 -15.61 -20.85
N ASN A 513 -27.04 -15.53 -22.06
CA ASN A 513 -27.43 -16.71 -22.84
C ASN A 513 -26.22 -17.57 -23.23
N ALA A 514 -25.08 -16.96 -23.54
CA ALA A 514 -23.83 -17.68 -23.80
C ALA A 514 -23.35 -18.44 -22.55
N TYR A 515 -23.31 -17.77 -21.39
CA TYR A 515 -22.99 -18.42 -20.11
C TYR A 515 -23.98 -19.54 -19.78
N HIS A 516 -25.28 -19.33 -19.99
CA HIS A 516 -26.29 -20.36 -19.73
C HIS A 516 -26.09 -21.60 -20.63
N ALA A 517 -25.80 -21.40 -21.92
CA ALA A 517 -25.50 -22.52 -22.83
C ALA A 517 -24.26 -23.30 -22.37
N LEU A 518 -23.21 -22.62 -21.93
CA LEU A 518 -21.98 -23.24 -21.43
C LEU A 518 -22.18 -23.96 -20.09
N ALA A 519 -22.92 -23.33 -19.17
CA ALA A 519 -23.22 -23.88 -17.84
C ALA A 519 -24.11 -25.13 -17.90
N THR A 520 -25.07 -25.16 -18.84
CA THR A 520 -25.94 -26.32 -19.08
C THR A 520 -25.33 -27.39 -19.98
N GLY A 521 -24.16 -27.15 -20.56
CA GLY A 521 -23.52 -28.07 -21.51
C GLY A 521 -24.32 -28.24 -22.82
N SER A 522 -25.00 -27.18 -23.27
CA SER A 522 -25.77 -27.21 -24.51
C SER A 522 -24.90 -27.63 -25.70
N PRO A 523 -25.39 -28.50 -26.61
CA PRO A 523 -24.68 -28.83 -27.85
C PRO A 523 -24.39 -27.63 -28.75
N SER A 524 -25.14 -26.53 -28.60
CA SER A 524 -24.95 -25.28 -29.33
C SER A 524 -24.06 -24.27 -28.61
N ALA A 525 -23.50 -24.63 -27.44
CA ALA A 525 -22.65 -23.74 -26.68
C ALA A 525 -21.38 -23.38 -27.47
N VAL A 526 -21.12 -22.09 -27.60
CA VAL A 526 -19.91 -21.57 -28.26
C VAL A 526 -18.93 -21.14 -27.16
N PRO A 527 -17.68 -21.66 -27.17
CA PRO A 527 -16.62 -21.17 -26.30
C PRO A 527 -16.46 -19.65 -26.35
N MET A 528 -16.29 -19.02 -25.19
CA MET A 528 -16.00 -17.58 -25.11
C MET A 528 -14.50 -17.34 -25.24
N SER A 529 -14.14 -16.12 -25.64
CA SER A 529 -12.78 -15.61 -25.58
C SER A 529 -12.75 -14.18 -25.05
N GLY A 530 -11.60 -13.77 -24.50
CA GLY A 530 -11.36 -12.40 -24.06
C GLY A 530 -11.17 -12.23 -22.55
N PRO A 531 -11.11 -10.97 -22.09
CA PRO A 531 -10.50 -10.63 -20.81
C PRO A 531 -11.30 -11.10 -19.59
N ALA A 532 -12.57 -11.50 -19.76
CA ALA A 532 -13.38 -12.04 -18.66
C ALA A 532 -12.79 -13.33 -18.07
N ALA A 533 -11.91 -14.03 -18.80
CA ALA A 533 -11.11 -15.14 -18.29
C ALA A 533 -10.27 -14.76 -17.05
N LEU A 534 -9.88 -13.49 -16.90
CA LEU A 534 -9.04 -13.01 -15.79
C LEU A 534 -9.77 -12.98 -14.43
N ILE A 535 -11.10 -12.95 -14.41
CA ILE A 535 -11.90 -12.86 -13.17
C ILE A 535 -11.62 -14.06 -12.26
N ALA A 536 -11.43 -15.23 -12.85
CA ALA A 536 -11.21 -16.49 -12.15
C ALA A 536 -9.77 -16.69 -11.62
N ALA A 537 -8.84 -15.79 -11.93
CA ALA A 537 -7.45 -15.90 -11.47
C ALA A 537 -7.35 -15.82 -9.93
N LEU A 538 -8.07 -14.88 -9.30
CA LEU A 538 -8.04 -14.69 -7.85
C LEU A 538 -8.71 -15.84 -7.07
N PRO A 539 -9.84 -16.43 -7.50
CA PRO A 539 -10.35 -17.68 -6.92
C PRO A 539 -9.41 -18.87 -7.13
N ALA A 540 -8.86 -19.05 -8.34
CA ALA A 540 -8.03 -20.21 -8.67
C ALA A 540 -6.79 -20.32 -7.78
N VAL A 541 -6.13 -19.19 -7.47
CA VAL A 541 -4.93 -19.19 -6.63
C VAL A 541 -5.21 -19.61 -5.19
N LEU A 542 -6.42 -19.42 -4.66
CA LEU A 542 -6.77 -19.82 -3.29
C LEU A 542 -6.73 -21.35 -3.10
N THR A 543 -6.80 -22.13 -4.18
CA THR A 543 -6.71 -23.59 -4.09
C THR A 543 -5.34 -24.05 -3.56
N VAL A 544 -4.25 -23.31 -3.81
CA VAL A 544 -2.89 -23.70 -3.40
C VAL A 544 -2.45 -23.10 -2.06
N ALA A 545 -3.39 -22.61 -1.26
CA ALA A 545 -3.07 -21.76 -0.13
C ALA A 545 -2.64 -22.48 1.16
N GLY A 546 -2.88 -23.78 1.29
CA GLY A 546 -2.43 -24.61 2.40
C GLY A 546 -1.44 -25.70 1.97
N PRO A 547 -0.52 -26.14 2.83
CA PRO A 547 0.34 -27.28 2.54
C PRO A 547 -0.49 -28.54 2.20
N GLY A 548 -0.32 -29.05 0.98
CA GLY A 548 -1.04 -30.24 0.50
C GLY A 548 -2.55 -30.05 0.33
N THR A 549 -3.06 -28.81 0.27
CA THR A 549 -4.50 -28.52 0.09
C THR A 549 -4.88 -28.20 -1.35
N GLY A 550 -3.90 -28.13 -2.26
CA GLY A 550 -4.11 -27.72 -3.65
C GLY A 550 -4.31 -28.87 -4.62
N PHE A 551 -4.85 -28.49 -5.79
CA PHE A 551 -5.07 -29.38 -6.91
C PHE A 551 -3.75 -30.02 -7.32
N SER A 552 -3.77 -31.29 -7.73
CA SER A 552 -2.57 -32.04 -8.08
C SER A 552 -1.70 -31.37 -9.15
N GLY A 553 -2.30 -30.61 -10.07
CA GLY A 553 -1.61 -29.82 -11.09
C GLY A 553 -1.37 -28.33 -10.72
N GLY A 554 -1.54 -27.96 -9.46
CA GLY A 554 -1.33 -26.62 -8.94
C GLY A 554 -2.25 -25.54 -9.55
N VAL A 555 -1.81 -24.28 -9.47
CA VAL A 555 -2.57 -23.10 -9.94
C VAL A 555 -2.97 -23.23 -11.41
N ARG A 556 -2.08 -23.73 -12.27
CA ARG A 556 -2.35 -23.90 -13.72
C ARG A 556 -3.53 -24.84 -13.96
N GLN A 557 -3.62 -25.96 -13.23
CA GLN A 557 -4.74 -26.89 -13.36
C GLN A 557 -6.04 -26.27 -12.82
N ALA A 558 -5.98 -25.59 -11.67
CA ALA A 558 -7.13 -24.89 -11.11
C ALA A 558 -7.67 -23.82 -12.08
N VAL A 559 -6.79 -23.05 -12.72
CA VAL A 559 -7.16 -22.10 -13.78
C VAL A 559 -7.78 -22.83 -14.98
N ARG A 560 -7.17 -23.91 -15.47
CA ARG A 560 -7.69 -24.66 -16.62
C ARG A 560 -9.09 -25.21 -16.37
N ASP A 561 -9.35 -25.74 -15.18
CA ASP A 561 -10.63 -26.34 -14.82
C ASP A 561 -11.71 -25.30 -14.46
N LEU A 562 -11.31 -24.12 -13.93
CA LEU A 562 -12.22 -23.02 -13.62
C LEU A 562 -12.55 -22.18 -14.85
N VAL A 563 -11.52 -21.65 -15.52
CA VAL A 563 -11.65 -20.77 -16.69
C VAL A 563 -12.12 -21.55 -17.91
N GLY A 564 -11.61 -22.77 -18.12
CA GLY A 564 -11.87 -23.57 -19.32
C GLY A 564 -13.32 -24.02 -19.49
N VAL A 565 -14.16 -23.91 -18.45
CA VAL A 565 -15.63 -24.10 -18.58
C VAL A 565 -16.24 -23.07 -19.53
N THR A 566 -15.65 -21.87 -19.61
CA THR A 566 -16.19 -20.75 -20.40
C THR A 566 -15.21 -20.25 -21.46
N HIS A 567 -13.93 -20.12 -21.12
CA HIS A 567 -12.86 -19.61 -21.99
C HIS A 567 -11.75 -20.67 -22.18
N PRO A 568 -11.98 -21.73 -22.97
CA PRO A 568 -11.03 -22.84 -23.14
C PRO A 568 -9.85 -22.52 -24.08
N HIS A 569 -9.78 -21.32 -24.64
CA HIS A 569 -8.69 -20.92 -25.54
C HIS A 569 -7.37 -20.79 -24.78
N GLU A 570 -6.29 -21.38 -25.31
CA GLU A 570 -5.01 -21.47 -24.61
C GLU A 570 -4.40 -20.09 -24.33
N ASP A 571 -4.63 -19.09 -25.19
CA ASP A 571 -4.18 -17.71 -24.97
C ASP A 571 -4.78 -17.12 -23.69
N ASP A 572 -6.10 -17.23 -23.51
CA ASP A 572 -6.80 -16.73 -22.32
C ASP A 572 -6.41 -17.51 -21.05
N LEU A 573 -6.29 -18.84 -21.17
CA LEU A 573 -5.81 -19.69 -20.07
C LEU A 573 -4.39 -19.34 -19.63
N THR A 574 -3.52 -19.00 -20.59
CA THR A 574 -2.12 -18.63 -20.31
C THR A 574 -2.05 -17.31 -19.56
N VAL A 575 -2.79 -16.29 -20.01
CA VAL A 575 -2.80 -14.97 -19.32
C VAL A 575 -3.48 -15.07 -17.95
N ALA A 576 -4.57 -15.82 -17.82
CA ALA A 576 -5.21 -16.07 -16.53
C ALA A 576 -4.29 -16.83 -15.56
N THR A 577 -3.52 -17.80 -16.07
CA THR A 577 -2.50 -18.52 -15.27
C THR A 577 -1.41 -17.58 -14.79
N TYR A 578 -0.91 -16.71 -15.68
CA TYR A 578 0.09 -15.70 -15.33
C TYR A 578 -0.43 -14.76 -14.23
N LEU A 579 -1.65 -14.25 -14.35
CA LEU A 579 -2.26 -13.40 -13.31
C LEU A 579 -2.47 -14.16 -12.00
N ALA A 580 -2.85 -15.44 -12.04
CA ALA A 580 -3.01 -16.26 -10.83
C ALA A 580 -1.66 -16.48 -10.11
N TRP A 581 -0.56 -16.69 -10.85
CA TRP A 581 0.79 -16.71 -10.26
C TRP A 581 1.23 -15.36 -9.70
N LEU A 582 0.83 -14.26 -10.34
CA LEU A 582 1.06 -12.93 -9.80
C LEU A 582 0.35 -12.74 -8.45
N PHE A 583 -0.91 -13.17 -8.35
CA PHE A 583 -1.61 -13.20 -7.07
C PHE A 583 -0.94 -14.15 -6.06
N GLU A 584 -0.41 -15.29 -6.50
CA GLU A 584 0.29 -16.23 -5.60
C GLU A 584 1.45 -15.57 -4.88
N SER A 585 2.24 -14.75 -5.59
CA SER A 585 3.31 -13.94 -4.98
C SER A 585 2.77 -12.74 -4.22
N ALA A 586 1.81 -12.00 -4.79
CA ALA A 586 1.32 -10.75 -4.21
C ALA A 586 0.54 -10.96 -2.90
N LEU A 587 -0.13 -12.10 -2.74
CA LEU A 587 -0.93 -12.45 -1.57
C LEU A 587 -0.08 -12.97 -0.40
N THR A 588 1.25 -12.90 -0.48
CA THR A 588 2.20 -13.34 0.55
C THR A 588 1.78 -13.05 2.00
N LYS A 589 2.15 -13.90 2.95
CA LYS A 589 1.96 -13.62 4.39
C LYS A 589 2.99 -12.65 4.98
N GLU A 590 4.05 -12.35 4.24
CA GLU A 590 5.13 -11.46 4.70
C GLU A 590 4.61 -10.05 5.01
N ALA A 591 5.34 -9.27 5.79
CA ALA A 591 4.89 -7.91 6.16
C ALA A 591 4.79 -6.97 4.93
N PHE A 592 5.49 -7.28 3.83
CA PHE A 592 5.49 -6.51 2.60
C PHE A 592 5.19 -7.38 1.38
N SER A 593 4.40 -6.84 0.45
CA SER A 593 4.18 -7.42 -0.88
C SER A 593 4.81 -6.50 -1.91
N TYR A 594 5.71 -7.04 -2.73
CA TYR A 594 6.44 -6.27 -3.73
C TYR A 594 5.50 -5.65 -4.78
N PRO A 595 5.89 -4.52 -5.39
CA PRO A 595 5.10 -3.86 -6.42
C PRO A 595 4.98 -4.70 -7.69
N VAL A 596 3.94 -4.43 -8.48
CA VAL A 596 3.58 -5.26 -9.64
C VAL A 596 4.71 -5.37 -10.65
N TRP A 597 5.42 -4.28 -10.94
CA TRP A 597 6.53 -4.29 -11.90
C TRP A 597 7.64 -5.26 -11.50
N ASN A 598 7.88 -5.43 -10.20
CA ASN A 598 8.91 -6.32 -9.67
C ASN A 598 8.42 -7.78 -9.74
N LEU A 599 7.25 -8.05 -9.17
CA LEU A 599 6.65 -9.39 -9.17
C LEU A 599 6.44 -9.93 -10.59
N SER A 600 5.95 -9.09 -11.50
CA SER A 600 5.70 -9.45 -12.90
C SER A 600 6.95 -9.92 -13.62
N ARG A 601 8.12 -9.34 -13.30
CA ARG A 601 9.41 -9.72 -13.88
C ARG A 601 9.96 -10.98 -13.22
N GLU A 602 9.91 -11.05 -11.89
CA GLU A 602 10.34 -12.22 -11.10
C GLU A 602 9.64 -13.50 -11.57
N ILE A 603 8.33 -13.45 -11.83
CA ILE A 603 7.56 -14.59 -12.35
C ILE A 603 8.07 -15.09 -13.71
N LEU A 604 8.55 -14.18 -14.55
CA LEU A 604 9.08 -14.50 -15.87
C LEU A 604 10.55 -14.93 -15.85
N THR A 605 11.29 -14.63 -14.78
CA THR A 605 12.72 -14.97 -14.64
C THR A 605 12.99 -16.17 -13.74
N ASP A 606 12.29 -16.34 -12.61
CA ASP A 606 12.91 -17.05 -11.46
C ASP A 606 12.23 -18.33 -10.92
N HIS A 607 11.00 -18.70 -11.28
CA HIS A 607 10.39 -19.91 -10.67
C HIS A 607 9.73 -20.90 -11.63
N ASN A 608 9.52 -20.50 -12.88
CA ASN A 608 8.75 -21.29 -13.85
C ASN A 608 9.46 -21.46 -15.19
N THR A 609 10.79 -21.37 -15.25
CA THR A 609 11.54 -21.48 -16.52
C THR A 609 11.20 -22.75 -17.31
N THR A 610 10.85 -23.86 -16.65
CA THR A 610 10.35 -25.07 -17.32
C THR A 610 8.99 -24.88 -18.02
N PHE A 611 8.16 -23.96 -17.54
CA PHE A 611 6.77 -23.75 -17.93
C PHE A 611 6.50 -22.47 -18.75
N VAL A 612 7.38 -21.46 -18.69
CA VAL A 612 7.23 -20.17 -19.41
C VAL A 612 8.06 -20.08 -20.69
N ASN A 613 8.51 -21.22 -21.22
CA ASN A 613 9.29 -21.33 -22.44
C ASN A 613 8.47 -21.73 -23.68
N GLY A 614 7.19 -22.07 -23.49
CA GLY A 614 6.28 -22.35 -24.61
C GLY A 614 5.98 -21.11 -25.46
N PRO A 615 5.63 -21.28 -26.75
CA PRO A 615 5.33 -20.17 -27.66
C PRO A 615 4.18 -19.28 -27.17
N GLU A 616 3.24 -19.83 -26.40
CA GLU A 616 2.10 -19.12 -25.79
C GLU A 616 2.52 -18.03 -24.79
N TRP A 617 3.76 -18.08 -24.27
CA TRP A 617 4.28 -17.10 -23.31
C TRP A 617 4.93 -15.88 -23.96
N ALA A 618 5.25 -15.93 -25.25
CA ALA A 618 5.89 -14.81 -25.93
C ALA A 618 5.03 -13.52 -25.90
N PRO A 619 3.70 -13.58 -26.16
CA PRO A 619 2.82 -12.42 -26.01
C PRO A 619 2.75 -11.88 -24.57
N VAL A 620 2.78 -12.75 -23.55
CA VAL A 620 2.79 -12.34 -22.14
C VAL A 620 4.07 -11.58 -21.80
N LYS A 621 5.23 -12.09 -22.24
CA LYS A 621 6.53 -11.43 -22.04
C LYS A 621 6.58 -10.06 -22.72
N ALA A 622 6.05 -9.96 -23.95
CA ALA A 622 5.96 -8.71 -24.68
C ALA A 622 5.06 -7.69 -23.97
N MET A 623 3.87 -8.12 -23.53
CA MET A 623 2.95 -7.27 -22.75
C MET A 623 3.60 -6.75 -21.47
N VAL A 624 4.30 -7.60 -20.71
CA VAL A 624 4.98 -7.17 -19.47
C VAL A 624 6.07 -6.14 -19.79
N ALA A 625 6.91 -6.39 -20.80
CA ALA A 625 7.96 -5.45 -21.21
C ALA A 625 7.40 -4.07 -21.62
N GLU A 626 6.24 -4.05 -22.29
CA GLU A 626 5.53 -2.83 -22.69
C GLU A 626 4.88 -2.11 -21.50
N SER A 627 4.36 -2.86 -20.52
CA SER A 627 3.44 -2.33 -19.52
C SER A 627 4.06 -1.94 -18.18
N VAL A 628 5.27 -2.42 -17.84
CA VAL A 628 5.94 -2.09 -16.58
C VAL A 628 7.26 -1.33 -16.79
N PRO A 629 7.57 -0.30 -15.98
CA PRO A 629 8.78 0.52 -16.12
C PRO A 629 10.05 -0.25 -15.73
N PHE A 630 11.20 0.17 -16.27
CA PHE A 630 12.52 -0.34 -15.85
C PHE A 630 13.25 0.67 -14.97
N PHE A 631 12.90 0.72 -13.67
CA PHE A 631 13.50 1.66 -12.72
C PHE A 631 15.01 1.49 -12.49
N GLY A 632 15.61 0.37 -12.91
CA GLY A 632 17.06 0.13 -12.83
C GLY A 632 17.88 0.68 -14.00
N GLU A 633 17.24 1.11 -15.09
CA GLU A 633 17.89 1.55 -16.35
C GLU A 633 17.42 2.95 -16.76
N HIS A 634 16.13 3.25 -16.58
CA HIS A 634 15.52 4.51 -16.98
C HIS A 634 14.84 5.17 -15.78
N GLY A 635 15.12 6.46 -15.56
CA GLY A 635 14.68 7.24 -14.42
C GLY A 635 13.21 7.71 -14.46
N LEU A 636 12.98 8.91 -13.93
CA LEU A 636 11.69 9.64 -13.87
C LEU A 636 10.83 9.66 -15.17
N PRO A 637 11.37 9.58 -16.40
CA PRO A 637 10.57 9.64 -17.63
C PRO A 637 9.75 8.39 -18.04
N ASP A 638 9.93 7.21 -17.41
CA ASP A 638 9.38 5.94 -17.97
C ASP A 638 8.02 5.48 -17.38
N LEU A 639 7.20 6.37 -16.82
CA LEU A 639 5.86 5.99 -16.36
C LEU A 639 4.96 5.65 -17.55
N ARG A 640 4.47 4.40 -17.59
CA ARG A 640 3.59 3.92 -18.67
C ARG A 640 2.21 4.59 -18.58
N MET A 641 1.62 4.93 -19.72
CA MET A 641 0.26 5.45 -19.80
C MET A 641 -0.68 4.34 -20.23
N PRO A 642 -1.73 3.98 -19.44
CA PRO A 642 -2.65 2.90 -19.79
C PRO A 642 -3.23 3.02 -21.20
N GLU A 643 -3.61 4.22 -21.64
CA GLU A 643 -4.19 4.39 -22.98
C GLU A 643 -3.27 3.96 -24.13
N LEU A 644 -1.95 3.96 -23.93
CA LEU A 644 -0.99 3.55 -24.95
C LEU A 644 -0.71 2.03 -24.96
N ILE A 645 -1.27 1.27 -24.02
CA ILE A 645 -1.02 -0.18 -23.90
C ILE A 645 -2.12 -0.95 -24.62
N GLY A 646 -1.78 -1.52 -25.78
CA GLY A 646 -2.70 -2.30 -26.60
C GLY A 646 -4.04 -1.61 -26.89
N ASP A 647 -5.05 -2.39 -27.26
CA ASP A 647 -6.37 -1.90 -27.67
C ASP A 647 -7.37 -1.64 -26.52
N GLY A 648 -7.03 -2.02 -25.30
CA GLY A 648 -7.91 -1.96 -24.13
C GLY A 648 -9.11 -2.92 -24.14
N GLN A 649 -9.18 -3.87 -25.07
CA GLN A 649 -10.30 -4.80 -25.23
C GLN A 649 -9.89 -6.27 -25.00
N GLY A 650 -8.74 -6.68 -25.52
CA GLY A 650 -8.22 -8.05 -25.38
C GLY A 650 -7.67 -8.40 -24.00
N THR A 651 -7.48 -9.69 -23.73
CA THR A 651 -7.00 -10.23 -22.45
C THR A 651 -5.63 -9.65 -22.05
N LEU A 652 -4.69 -9.59 -22.99
CA LEU A 652 -3.36 -9.01 -22.76
C LEU A 652 -3.42 -7.50 -22.54
N SER A 653 -4.22 -6.76 -23.32
CA SER A 653 -4.26 -5.30 -23.23
C SER A 653 -4.94 -4.84 -21.93
N VAL A 654 -6.00 -5.50 -21.48
CA VAL A 654 -6.62 -5.23 -20.17
C VAL A 654 -5.62 -5.44 -19.03
N LEU A 655 -4.88 -6.55 -19.04
CA LEU A 655 -3.88 -6.83 -18.01
C LEU A 655 -2.72 -5.82 -18.05
N GLY A 656 -2.22 -5.51 -19.25
CA GLY A 656 -1.14 -4.53 -19.44
C GLY A 656 -1.55 -3.12 -18.99
N ARG A 657 -2.78 -2.69 -19.28
CA ARG A 657 -3.33 -1.41 -18.81
C ARG A 657 -3.41 -1.34 -17.30
N ALA A 658 -3.80 -2.43 -16.63
CA ALA A 658 -3.76 -2.51 -15.18
C ALA A 658 -2.32 -2.31 -14.66
N PHE A 659 -1.33 -2.99 -15.24
CA PHE A 659 0.07 -2.84 -14.83
C PHE A 659 0.62 -1.43 -15.03
N ALA A 660 0.30 -0.79 -16.16
CA ALA A 660 0.68 0.60 -16.45
C ALA A 660 -0.02 1.62 -15.52
N ALA A 661 -1.24 1.32 -15.08
CA ALA A 661 -1.95 2.17 -14.13
C ALA A 661 -1.30 2.13 -12.75
N LEU A 662 -0.86 0.94 -12.31
CA LEU A 662 -0.31 0.70 -10.98
C LEU A 662 1.15 1.09 -10.82
N SER A 663 1.99 0.82 -11.81
CA SER A 663 3.44 0.95 -11.69
C SER A 663 3.86 2.39 -11.43
N GLY A 664 4.46 2.67 -10.26
CA GLY A 664 4.81 4.02 -9.82
C GLY A 664 3.76 4.69 -8.94
N PHE A 665 2.59 4.07 -8.80
CA PHE A 665 1.42 4.59 -8.09
C PHE A 665 0.89 3.61 -7.03
N GLU A 666 1.62 2.54 -6.70
CA GLU A 666 1.20 1.50 -5.74
C GLU A 666 0.96 2.05 -4.33
N ASN A 667 1.60 3.17 -3.98
CA ASN A 667 1.43 3.88 -2.72
C ASN A 667 0.38 5.01 -2.78
N TYR A 668 -0.27 5.19 -3.94
CA TYR A 668 -1.33 6.16 -4.18
C TYR A 668 -2.56 5.47 -4.78
N PRO A 669 -3.27 4.60 -4.02
CA PRO A 669 -4.32 3.74 -4.57
C PRO A 669 -5.44 4.50 -5.29
N GLU A 670 -5.80 5.70 -4.82
CA GLU A 670 -6.76 6.57 -5.49
C GLU A 670 -6.30 6.94 -6.90
N GLN A 671 -5.07 7.47 -7.04
CA GLN A 671 -4.51 7.85 -8.34
C GLN A 671 -4.34 6.63 -9.26
N ALA A 672 -3.89 5.50 -8.72
CA ALA A 672 -3.72 4.27 -9.48
C ALA A 672 -5.06 3.73 -10.01
N LEU A 673 -6.11 3.76 -9.20
CA LEU A 673 -7.46 3.35 -9.60
C LEU A 673 -8.06 4.30 -10.65
N LEU A 674 -7.92 5.62 -10.49
CA LEU A 674 -8.37 6.60 -11.49
C LEU A 674 -7.64 6.39 -12.84
N ARG A 675 -6.32 6.15 -12.80
CA ARG A 675 -5.54 5.79 -14.01
C ARG A 675 -6.03 4.50 -14.66
N ALA A 676 -6.47 3.53 -13.87
CA ALA A 676 -6.94 2.24 -14.36
C ALA A 676 -8.32 2.30 -15.05
N VAL A 677 -9.09 3.37 -14.85
CA VAL A 677 -10.44 3.52 -15.45
C VAL A 677 -10.51 4.63 -16.50
N ASN A 678 -9.62 5.61 -16.46
CA ASN A 678 -9.55 6.72 -17.42
C ASN A 678 -8.75 6.34 -18.67
N HIS A 679 -9.27 5.37 -19.42
CA HIS A 679 -8.72 4.94 -20.71
C HIS A 679 -9.85 4.37 -21.58
N SER A 680 -9.60 4.21 -22.88
CA SER A 680 -10.56 3.59 -23.81
C SER A 680 -10.75 2.09 -23.55
N GLY A 681 -11.93 1.53 -23.83
CA GLY A 681 -12.14 0.07 -23.76
C GLY A 681 -12.63 -0.42 -22.41
N ARG A 682 -12.18 -1.61 -21.94
CA ARG A 682 -12.74 -2.36 -20.79
C ARG A 682 -12.34 -1.78 -19.43
N SER A 683 -12.61 -0.50 -19.20
CA SER A 683 -12.22 0.25 -18.01
C SER A 683 -12.72 -0.35 -16.69
N ALA A 684 -13.93 -0.94 -16.65
CA ALA A 684 -14.42 -1.59 -15.44
C ALA A 684 -13.61 -2.83 -15.08
N LEU A 685 -13.20 -3.63 -16.07
CA LEU A 685 -12.39 -4.83 -15.83
C LEU A 685 -10.92 -4.48 -15.57
N THR A 686 -10.35 -3.51 -16.28
CA THR A 686 -9.01 -3.00 -15.95
C THR A 686 -8.98 -2.46 -14.52
N GLY A 687 -9.96 -1.63 -14.15
CA GLY A 687 -10.14 -1.13 -12.79
C GLY A 687 -10.24 -2.26 -11.77
N ALA A 688 -11.04 -3.29 -12.04
CA ALA A 688 -11.19 -4.45 -11.16
C ALA A 688 -9.87 -5.22 -10.96
N ILE A 689 -9.11 -5.49 -12.02
CA ILE A 689 -7.80 -6.17 -11.89
C ILE A 689 -6.78 -5.28 -11.18
N ALA A 690 -6.72 -3.99 -11.51
CA ALA A 690 -5.83 -3.04 -10.86
C ALA A 690 -6.15 -2.90 -9.36
N GLY A 691 -7.44 -2.78 -9.03
CA GLY A 691 -7.92 -2.72 -7.66
C GLY A 691 -7.65 -4.01 -6.89
N ALA A 692 -7.76 -5.18 -7.52
CA ALA A 692 -7.41 -6.45 -6.90
C ALA A 692 -5.92 -6.52 -6.53
N LEU A 693 -5.03 -6.08 -7.41
CA LEU A 693 -3.59 -6.06 -7.15
C LEU A 693 -3.20 -5.02 -6.09
N LEU A 694 -3.82 -3.83 -6.09
CA LEU A 694 -3.65 -2.84 -5.02
C LEU A 694 -4.14 -3.36 -3.68
N GLY A 695 -5.30 -4.00 -3.67
CA GLY A 695 -5.89 -4.61 -2.48
C GLY A 695 -5.05 -5.78 -1.96
N ALA A 696 -4.51 -6.61 -2.85
CA ALA A 696 -3.55 -7.66 -2.52
C ALA A 696 -2.31 -7.10 -1.82
N ARG A 697 -1.90 -5.87 -2.16
CA ARG A 697 -0.74 -5.23 -1.53
C ARG A 697 -1.09 -4.55 -0.21
N ALA A 698 -2.13 -3.72 -0.21
CA ALA A 698 -2.41 -2.75 0.85
C ALA A 698 -3.45 -3.22 1.88
N GLY A 699 -4.18 -4.30 1.58
CA GLY A 699 -5.36 -4.70 2.35
C GLY A 699 -6.50 -3.68 2.25
N VAL A 700 -7.63 -3.99 2.87
CA VAL A 700 -8.80 -3.07 2.91
C VAL A 700 -8.47 -1.70 3.52
N PRO A 701 -7.70 -1.59 4.63
CA PRO A 701 -7.39 -0.30 5.25
C PRO A 701 -6.52 0.61 4.35
N GLY A 702 -5.73 0.02 3.45
CA GLY A 702 -4.90 0.78 2.51
C GLY A 702 -5.63 1.29 1.27
N LEU A 703 -6.86 0.83 1.01
CA LEU A 703 -7.68 1.34 -0.11
C LEU A 703 -8.34 2.69 0.24
N PRO A 704 -8.82 3.48 -0.75
CA PRO A 704 -9.44 4.78 -0.50
C PRO A 704 -10.71 4.68 0.35
N GLN A 705 -10.63 5.00 1.65
CA GLN A 705 -11.73 4.78 2.60
C GLN A 705 -13.01 5.54 2.22
N LYS A 706 -12.90 6.73 1.61
CA LYS A 706 -14.05 7.50 1.10
C LYS A 706 -14.91 6.73 0.09
N TRP A 707 -14.31 5.81 -0.66
CA TRP A 707 -14.98 4.99 -1.65
C TRP A 707 -15.43 3.64 -1.08
N ILE A 708 -14.59 3.05 -0.23
CA ILE A 708 -14.92 1.80 0.48
C ILE A 708 -16.19 1.95 1.32
N ASP A 709 -16.39 3.11 1.95
CA ASP A 709 -17.59 3.41 2.74
C ASP A 709 -18.89 3.48 1.91
N GLN A 710 -18.77 3.68 0.60
CA GLN A 710 -19.90 3.73 -0.34
C GLN A 710 -20.07 2.41 -1.11
N LEU A 711 -19.10 1.49 -1.00
CA LEU A 711 -19.05 0.26 -1.78
C LEU A 711 -20.15 -0.72 -1.36
N GLU A 712 -20.99 -1.07 -2.31
CA GLU A 712 -22.02 -2.08 -2.16
C GLU A 712 -21.41 -3.46 -1.89
N LEU A 713 -22.07 -4.27 -1.06
CA LEU A 713 -21.66 -5.65 -0.74
C LEU A 713 -20.27 -5.82 -0.13
N ARG A 714 -19.58 -4.75 0.29
CA ARG A 714 -18.24 -4.82 0.91
C ARG A 714 -18.11 -5.97 1.90
N HIS A 715 -18.99 -6.05 2.89
CA HIS A 715 -18.90 -7.06 3.93
C HIS A 715 -19.27 -8.48 3.46
N LEU A 716 -20.11 -8.61 2.42
CA LEU A 716 -20.39 -9.91 1.80
C LEU A 716 -19.14 -10.43 1.09
N ILE A 717 -18.45 -9.52 0.39
CA ILE A 717 -17.19 -9.78 -0.30
C ILE A 717 -16.12 -10.19 0.72
N GLU A 718 -15.99 -9.46 1.83
CA GLU A 718 -15.08 -9.81 2.93
C GLU A 718 -15.40 -11.19 3.54
N GLN A 719 -16.69 -11.52 3.69
CA GLN A 719 -17.11 -12.80 4.26
C GLN A 719 -16.77 -13.96 3.33
N ILE A 720 -17.09 -13.89 2.04
CA ILE A 720 -16.79 -15.00 1.13
C ILE A 720 -15.29 -15.19 0.89
N SER A 721 -14.50 -14.11 0.86
CA SER A 721 -13.04 -14.21 0.77
C SER A 721 -12.46 -14.86 2.04
N SER A 722 -13.00 -14.51 3.21
CA SER A 722 -12.61 -15.13 4.49
C SER A 722 -13.02 -16.60 4.58
N ASP A 723 -14.22 -16.95 4.10
CA ASP A 723 -14.69 -18.33 4.01
C ASP A 723 -13.79 -19.17 3.08
N ALA A 724 -13.34 -18.60 1.96
CA ALA A 724 -12.38 -19.26 1.06
C ALA A 724 -11.01 -19.48 1.70
N LEU A 725 -10.51 -18.49 2.43
CA LEU A 725 -9.25 -18.62 3.19
C LEU A 725 -9.35 -19.76 4.22
N TRP A 726 -10.41 -19.76 5.03
CA TRP A 726 -10.59 -20.77 6.06
C TRP A 726 -10.85 -22.16 5.47
N HIS A 727 -11.43 -22.25 4.27
CA HIS A 727 -11.62 -23.53 3.59
C HIS A 727 -10.31 -24.26 3.30
N PHE A 728 -9.28 -23.55 2.84
CA PHE A 728 -7.98 -24.13 2.49
C PHE A 728 -6.92 -23.98 3.59
N ASP A 729 -7.31 -23.53 4.78
CA ASP A 729 -6.41 -23.53 5.94
C ASP A 729 -6.11 -24.96 6.41
N ARG A 730 -5.01 -25.12 7.16
CA ARG A 730 -4.68 -26.42 7.74
C ARG A 730 -5.75 -26.87 8.75
N ASP A 731 -6.35 -25.97 9.51
CA ASP A 731 -7.48 -26.28 10.38
C ASP A 731 -8.77 -25.79 9.72
N SER A 732 -9.15 -26.50 8.67
CA SER A 732 -10.17 -26.07 7.74
C SER A 732 -11.54 -25.92 8.41
N ALA A 733 -12.37 -25.05 7.85
CA ALA A 733 -13.75 -24.90 8.28
C ALA A 733 -14.54 -26.23 8.20
N LEU A 734 -14.23 -27.08 7.22
CA LEU A 734 -14.86 -28.39 7.07
C LEU A 734 -14.52 -29.33 8.24
N SER A 735 -13.25 -29.38 8.64
CA SER A 735 -12.78 -30.15 9.80
C SER A 735 -13.42 -29.66 11.11
N ARG A 736 -13.48 -28.34 11.32
CA ARG A 736 -14.00 -27.74 12.57
C ARG A 736 -15.52 -27.75 12.68
N LEU A 737 -16.24 -27.45 11.60
CA LEU A 737 -17.68 -27.23 11.62
C LEU A 737 -18.51 -28.39 11.04
N GLY A 738 -17.89 -29.30 10.29
CA GLY A 738 -18.55 -30.49 9.72
C GLY A 738 -19.81 -30.12 8.92
N ASP A 739 -20.95 -30.68 9.34
CA ASP A 739 -22.25 -30.52 8.67
C ASP A 739 -22.70 -29.05 8.55
N GLN A 740 -22.31 -28.18 9.48
CA GLN A 740 -22.65 -26.75 9.38
C GLN A 740 -21.96 -26.09 8.18
N TRP A 741 -20.71 -26.47 7.90
CA TRP A 741 -19.99 -26.00 6.71
C TRP A 741 -20.55 -26.63 5.43
N ALA A 742 -20.88 -27.93 5.47
CA ALA A 742 -21.48 -28.62 4.33
C ALA A 742 -22.87 -28.07 3.97
N GLN A 743 -23.66 -27.63 4.95
CA GLN A 743 -24.93 -26.93 4.71
C GLN A 743 -24.69 -25.56 4.06
N ARG A 744 -23.65 -24.84 4.50
CA ARG A 744 -23.29 -23.52 3.97
C ARG A 744 -22.79 -23.62 2.52
N TYR A 745 -21.88 -24.57 2.25
CA TYR A 745 -21.30 -24.83 0.94
C TYR A 745 -21.54 -26.27 0.49
N PRO A 746 -22.76 -26.60 0.01
CA PRO A 746 -23.07 -27.95 -0.43
C PRO A 746 -22.22 -28.40 -1.62
N ARG A 747 -21.83 -29.67 -1.61
CA ARG A 747 -21.07 -30.33 -2.68
C ARG A 747 -22.02 -31.30 -3.40
N HIS A 748 -22.59 -30.88 -4.53
CA HIS A 748 -23.48 -31.70 -5.36
C HIS A 748 -23.00 -31.72 -6.80
#